data_AF-K0TKR9-F1
#
_entry.id   AF-K0TKR9-F1
#
_cell.length_a   1.000
_cell.length_b   1.000
_cell.length_c   1.000
_cell.angle_alpha   90.00
_cell.angle_beta   90.00
_cell.angle_gamma   90.00
#
_symmetry.space_group_name_H-M   'P 1'
#
loop_
_entity.id
_entity.type
_entity.pdbx_description
1 polymer ?
#
loop_
_entity_poly.entity_id
_entity_poly.type
_entity_poly.pdbx_seq_one_letter_code
_entity_poly.pdbx_strand_id
1 'polypeptide(L)'
;MFLRSARRSAIRQTGRLSHSTAARPTSPSCSPCARFENRPLATRSVVVRGPRSSKGRVLGGANGIGPYYHYEVDGSLGGVVGRLSSGNPSTVAFLGVRAKSTSAAFSTQLQADDADDQYSSGRSHREDWMINLGRNGDNEWLTGDRPIDWYTGMHPLDCPGVDANGTLRSLPLPNLSRVTRESARQYFDNSWTLYEMLFAGLRGDEPFYRPPVHGLRHPQIFYYGHTPCLYVNKLRVSGVLDGPVNAYFESIFEVGVDEMLWDDMHKNDMLWPAVSEVFEYRKDVYNTVVDAIMNHPSLDDSNGPVTVNQDHPMWALFMGFEHERIHLETSSVLFRETPIELVQRPKHWPSLHPSVYDGVSRSTNPVEGEDYPSNEMVDVQGRTVKLGKPLDFPSYGWDNEYGERTVDVPNFSASKHMITNGEFFDFVKDGGYRRKEYWCDDGWAWRSHRNMKWPFFWTPVGPAGSHEYGLRAIYEEIPMQWDWPADVTYYESKAYCLWKSERDGPPKNGPLRVLTEAEHNVIRHQDHNLDAARSNVDADKVMVTSGSNFPKGGTGANLNMAYSSQNPVNFFPPSHTGHFDTVGNAWEWTEDHFNPLKNFEVHHVYDDFSTPCFDGKHSMIVGGSFMSTGDEASVFARFHFRPHFLQHSGFRLVSSDGEAPAMHLFPGSFSGQAAKAASEADYGAEISEETSSNVYETDDLMSMYLGLHFPLSGSREGVDAVIDHVAAPLHGLRFPQRVANLLTALAPEKLERALDVGCAVGGTSFELAKSFNHVEAFDFSDNFVSAAKRLQSGEQLTFEVPIEGDISKQVSVVQEDGVDMSVMSRVNFFQGDASSLSTYAETRNEFKGGFDGVILSNLLCRLPDPEAALVALPGIVNKGGVVVIVTPFTWLEEFTNRAKWLGGVIDPVSKQPIHSKDVLRTIMEEQGFEKIHEEEMPLVIREHRRKYQYIVSEASGWRKKFCLLWLTKAACIYYLGLHAMDYAGCTRFAFHLSASALCPPLAVMSSCGSLQRLSETRALLYISSDHHMYRLIRDYCLLAFSISMWQVGLCVWLNKAMDGRTLWVHCHTEDTTDIAARRAGGM
;
A
#
# COMPACT_ATOMS: atom_id res chain seq x y z
N MET A 1 -21.85 30.29 60.41
CA MET A 1 -22.18 31.28 61.47
C MET A 1 -23.65 31.64 61.29
N PHE A 2 -24.55 31.28 62.24
CA PHE A 2 -26.02 31.44 62.14
C PHE A 2 -26.69 30.63 60.97
N LEU A 3 -27.98 30.22 60.98
CA LEU A 3 -28.88 29.82 62.09
C LEU A 3 -29.94 28.78 61.60
N ARG A 4 -30.76 28.27 62.53
CA ARG A 4 -31.88 27.27 62.45
C ARG A 4 -32.91 27.50 61.31
N SER A 5 -33.82 26.58 60.92
CA SER A 5 -34.44 25.42 61.63
C SER A 5 -35.02 24.36 60.65
N ALA A 6 -34.91 23.03 60.89
CA ALA A 6 -35.91 22.13 61.53
C ALA A 6 -37.18 21.79 60.67
N ARG A 7 -37.83 20.61 60.71
CA ARG A 7 -38.05 19.60 61.78
C ARG A 7 -38.36 18.17 61.24
N ARG A 8 -37.96 17.14 62.03
CA ARG A 8 -38.63 15.82 62.27
C ARG A 8 -38.66 14.78 61.11
N SER A 9 -38.63 13.44 61.37
CA SER A 9 -38.48 12.69 62.65
C SER A 9 -38.21 11.17 62.47
N ALA A 10 -37.51 10.59 63.49
CA ALA A 10 -37.71 9.21 64.02
C ALA A 10 -37.23 8.00 63.16
N ILE A 11 -36.81 6.84 63.71
CA ILE A 11 -36.52 6.41 65.11
C ILE A 11 -35.54 5.21 65.14
N ARG A 12 -34.65 5.17 66.16
CA ARG A 12 -33.93 4.04 66.85
C ARG A 12 -33.43 2.76 66.12
N GLN A 13 -32.24 2.31 66.57
CA GLN A 13 -31.86 0.97 67.15
C GLN A 13 -32.58 -0.31 66.63
N THR A 14 -31.96 -1.48 66.41
CA THR A 14 -30.71 -2.13 66.90
C THR A 14 -29.99 -2.86 65.72
N GLY A 15 -28.93 -3.68 65.81
CA GLY A 15 -28.16 -4.27 66.92
C GLY A 15 -26.91 -5.03 66.41
N ARG A 16 -26.08 -5.57 67.31
CA ARG A 16 -24.79 -6.25 67.00
C ARG A 16 -24.82 -7.75 67.31
N LEU A 17 -24.23 -8.55 66.41
CA LEU A 17 -23.40 -9.76 66.67
C LEU A 17 -24.02 -10.95 67.44
N SER A 18 -23.22 -12.03 67.56
CA SER A 18 -23.43 -13.30 68.30
C SER A 18 -24.42 -14.29 67.66
N HIS A 19 -24.21 -15.62 67.69
CA HIS A 19 -23.04 -16.43 68.11
C HIS A 19 -23.08 -17.85 67.46
N SER A 20 -21.99 -18.62 67.64
CA SER A 20 -21.82 -20.10 67.72
C SER A 20 -22.95 -21.08 67.28
N THR A 21 -22.70 -22.33 66.86
CA THR A 21 -21.62 -23.27 67.27
C THR A 21 -21.47 -24.46 66.29
N ALA A 22 -20.42 -25.26 66.50
CA ALA A 22 -19.94 -26.38 65.68
C ALA A 22 -20.85 -27.63 65.51
N ALA A 23 -20.55 -28.34 64.41
CA ALA A 23 -20.41 -29.81 64.26
C ALA A 23 -21.61 -30.77 64.05
N ARG A 24 -21.46 -31.56 62.96
CA ARG A 24 -21.87 -32.96 62.62
C ARG A 24 -22.77 -33.75 63.59
N PRO A 25 -23.61 -34.64 63.01
CA PRO A 25 -23.39 -36.09 63.24
C PRO A 25 -23.35 -36.96 61.96
N THR A 26 -23.33 -38.28 62.12
CA THR A 26 -22.87 -39.31 61.17
C THR A 26 -23.97 -40.24 60.63
N SER A 27 -23.81 -40.69 59.37
CA SER A 27 -24.04 -42.06 58.80
C SER A 27 -25.19 -42.96 59.34
N PRO A 28 -25.89 -43.72 58.47
CA PRO A 28 -25.32 -45.01 58.02
C PRO A 28 -25.56 -45.38 56.54
N SER A 29 -25.03 -46.53 56.14
CA SER A 29 -24.89 -47.06 54.77
C SER A 29 -26.04 -47.95 54.28
N CYS A 30 -26.22 -48.05 52.95
CA CYS A 30 -26.35 -49.34 52.27
C CYS A 30 -25.98 -49.28 50.77
N SER A 31 -25.64 -50.43 50.19
CA SER A 31 -25.08 -50.66 48.83
C SER A 31 -26.17 -51.26 47.89
N PRO A 32 -25.96 -51.72 46.62
CA PRO A 32 -24.67 -52.01 45.93
C PRO A 32 -24.56 -51.77 44.39
N CYS A 33 -23.36 -52.07 43.88
CA CYS A 33 -22.94 -52.76 42.62
C CYS A 33 -23.91 -52.97 41.41
N ALA A 34 -23.44 -53.27 40.19
CA ALA A 34 -22.17 -53.07 39.45
C ALA A 34 -22.30 -53.69 38.02
N ARG A 35 -21.44 -53.28 37.07
CA ARG A 35 -20.96 -53.97 35.83
C ARG A 35 -21.91 -54.94 35.07
N PHE A 36 -21.97 -54.82 33.74
CA PHE A 36 -21.31 -55.79 32.82
C PHE A 36 -21.27 -55.28 31.35
N GLU A 37 -20.66 -56.09 30.47
CA GLU A 37 -20.22 -55.75 29.11
C GLU A 37 -21.12 -56.36 28.00
N ASN A 38 -20.73 -56.08 26.74
CA ASN A 38 -20.98 -56.84 25.49
C ASN A 38 -22.11 -56.44 24.52
N ARG A 39 -21.78 -56.67 23.24
CA ARG A 39 -22.55 -56.51 21.98
C ARG A 39 -23.45 -57.76 21.71
N PRO A 40 -24.13 -57.92 20.54
CA PRO A 40 -24.78 -56.99 19.59
C PRO A 40 -26.25 -57.39 19.27
N LEU A 41 -26.96 -56.67 18.37
CA LEU A 41 -27.64 -57.20 17.13
C LEU A 41 -28.90 -56.43 16.62
N ALA A 42 -28.76 -55.87 15.42
CA ALA A 42 -29.64 -55.98 14.24
C ALA A 42 -31.20 -56.05 14.31
N THR A 43 -31.84 -55.01 13.72
CA THR A 43 -32.98 -55.04 12.75
C THR A 43 -34.39 -55.57 13.13
N ARG A 44 -35.45 -54.80 12.81
CA ARG A 44 -36.33 -55.02 11.61
C ARG A 44 -37.61 -54.14 11.51
N SER A 45 -37.77 -53.46 10.36
CA SER A 45 -39.03 -53.29 9.57
C SER A 45 -40.24 -52.54 10.22
N VAL A 46 -41.36 -52.17 9.56
CA VAL A 46 -41.99 -52.44 8.23
C VAL A 46 -42.67 -51.17 7.63
N VAL A 47 -42.48 -50.98 6.31
CA VAL A 47 -43.34 -50.35 5.25
C VAL A 47 -44.70 -49.70 5.61
N VAL A 48 -44.96 -48.53 4.98
CA VAL A 48 -46.29 -48.12 4.48
C VAL A 48 -46.20 -47.77 2.97
N ARG A 49 -47.26 -48.03 2.19
CA ARG A 49 -47.37 -47.69 0.75
C ARG A 49 -48.35 -46.53 0.52
N GLY A 50 -48.09 -45.70 -0.50
CA GLY A 50 -49.05 -44.70 -1.01
C GLY A 50 -50.09 -45.26 -2.00
N PRO A 51 -51.06 -44.43 -2.46
CA PRO A 51 -52.12 -44.82 -3.38
C PRO A 51 -51.84 -44.54 -4.87
N ARG A 52 -52.64 -45.15 -5.75
CA ARG A 52 -52.74 -44.92 -7.22
C ARG A 52 -53.82 -43.82 -7.50
N SER A 53 -54.22 -43.38 -8.70
CA SER A 53 -54.31 -43.95 -10.07
C SER A 53 -54.77 -42.83 -11.04
N SER A 54 -54.86 -42.91 -12.38
CA SER A 54 -54.40 -43.83 -13.46
C SER A 54 -54.83 -43.27 -14.85
N LYS A 55 -54.51 -43.98 -15.96
CA LYS A 55 -54.85 -43.74 -17.38
C LYS A 55 -53.90 -42.73 -18.11
N GLY A 56 -53.52 -42.93 -19.38
CA GLY A 56 -53.65 -44.14 -20.21
C GLY A 56 -53.49 -43.91 -21.74
N ARG A 57 -53.30 -45.02 -22.48
CA ARG A 57 -53.17 -45.19 -23.95
C ARG A 57 -51.80 -44.98 -24.61
N VAL A 58 -51.67 -45.63 -25.78
CA VAL A 58 -50.52 -45.85 -26.66
C VAL A 58 -50.99 -45.57 -28.10
N LEU A 59 -50.12 -45.10 -29.01
CA LEU A 59 -50.17 -45.42 -30.46
C LEU A 59 -48.99 -44.81 -31.27
N GLY A 60 -48.26 -45.65 -32.02
CA GLY A 60 -48.07 -45.42 -33.48
C GLY A 60 -46.78 -44.79 -34.07
N GLY A 61 -45.67 -45.55 -34.15
CA GLY A 61 -44.67 -45.48 -35.26
C GLY A 61 -43.75 -44.24 -35.37
N ALA A 62 -42.77 -44.18 -36.30
CA ALA A 62 -42.09 -45.23 -37.09
C ALA A 62 -40.79 -44.69 -37.75
N ASN A 63 -39.83 -45.57 -38.05
CA ASN A 63 -38.56 -45.36 -38.80
C ASN A 63 -37.49 -44.44 -38.14
N GLY A 64 -36.19 -44.71 -38.24
CA GLY A 64 -35.51 -45.94 -38.72
C GLY A 64 -34.00 -45.79 -38.98
N ILE A 65 -33.30 -46.93 -39.12
CA ILE A 65 -31.97 -47.13 -39.74
C ILE A 65 -30.72 -46.71 -38.90
N GLY A 66 -29.81 -47.67 -38.68
CA GLY A 66 -28.42 -47.49 -38.20
C GLY A 66 -27.39 -47.63 -39.34
N PRO A 67 -26.14 -48.15 -39.18
CA PRO A 67 -25.71 -49.13 -38.15
C PRO A 67 -24.32 -48.92 -37.49
N TYR A 68 -24.07 -49.72 -36.43
CA TYR A 68 -22.88 -50.51 -36.03
C TYR A 68 -21.50 -50.28 -36.74
N TYR A 69 -20.34 -50.47 -36.07
CA TYR A 69 -19.94 -51.72 -35.38
C TYR A 69 -18.95 -51.57 -34.19
N HIS A 70 -19.01 -52.57 -33.28
CA HIS A 70 -17.97 -52.92 -32.30
C HIS A 70 -16.76 -53.60 -32.97
N TYR A 71 -15.61 -53.60 -32.28
CA TYR A 71 -14.83 -54.84 -32.12
C TYR A 71 -14.16 -54.92 -30.74
N GLU A 72 -14.16 -56.13 -30.17
CA GLU A 72 -13.48 -56.51 -28.93
C GLU A 72 -12.75 -57.83 -29.25
N VAL A 73 -11.48 -57.99 -28.85
CA VAL A 73 -10.74 -59.26 -28.99
C VAL A 73 -9.84 -59.45 -27.78
N ASP A 74 -9.98 -60.61 -27.15
CA ASP A 74 -9.25 -61.05 -25.95
C ASP A 74 -7.83 -61.55 -26.28
N GLY A 75 -6.91 -61.53 -25.31
CA GLY A 75 -5.50 -61.88 -25.53
C GLY A 75 -4.70 -62.05 -24.25
N SER A 76 -4.58 -63.28 -23.75
CA SER A 76 -3.81 -63.61 -22.54
C SER A 76 -2.75 -64.68 -22.80
N LEU A 77 -1.60 -64.58 -22.10
CA LEU A 77 -0.87 -65.68 -21.42
C LEU A 77 0.60 -65.33 -21.05
N GLY A 78 0.93 -65.40 -19.74
CA GLY A 78 2.29 -65.59 -19.20
C GLY A 78 3.28 -64.39 -19.30
N GLY A 79 4.28 -64.27 -18.43
CA GLY A 79 4.61 -65.07 -17.24
C GLY A 79 6.07 -64.90 -16.78
N VAL A 80 6.39 -65.44 -15.59
CA VAL A 80 7.73 -65.55 -14.96
C VAL A 80 8.26 -64.31 -14.20
N VAL A 81 8.25 -64.51 -12.88
CA VAL A 81 8.87 -63.78 -11.76
C VAL A 81 10.35 -63.37 -11.99
N GLY A 82 10.70 -62.17 -11.53
CA GLY A 82 12.07 -61.78 -11.15
C GLY A 82 12.08 -60.95 -9.86
N ARG A 83 12.77 -61.41 -8.82
CA ARG A 83 12.98 -60.62 -7.57
C ARG A 83 14.27 -59.80 -7.67
N LEU A 84 14.23 -58.56 -7.18
CA LEU A 84 15.39 -57.90 -6.60
C LEU A 84 15.02 -57.25 -5.26
N SER A 85 16.00 -57.08 -4.39
CA SER A 85 15.81 -56.72 -2.98
C SER A 85 16.91 -55.79 -2.48
N SER A 86 16.52 -54.79 -1.67
CA SER A 86 17.33 -54.14 -0.62
C SER A 86 18.78 -53.73 -0.95
N GLY A 87 19.05 -52.42 -1.03
CA GLY A 87 20.44 -51.93 -1.07
C GLY A 87 20.57 -50.40 -1.06
N ASN A 88 20.56 -49.79 0.13
CA ASN A 88 21.17 -48.48 0.38
C ASN A 88 22.40 -48.74 1.28
N PRO A 89 23.59 -48.18 0.98
CA PRO A 89 24.07 -47.13 1.89
C PRO A 89 24.98 -46.04 1.28
N SER A 90 25.18 -45.00 2.10
CA SER A 90 26.41 -44.19 2.26
C SER A 90 26.84 -43.19 1.18
N THR A 91 26.47 -41.93 1.42
CA THR A 91 27.39 -40.87 1.89
C THR A 91 28.82 -40.83 1.34
N VAL A 92 29.16 -39.74 0.65
CA VAL A 92 30.54 -39.20 0.57
C VAL A 92 30.47 -37.69 0.88
N ALA A 93 31.33 -37.22 1.78
CA ALA A 93 31.46 -35.80 2.12
C ALA A 93 32.79 -35.24 1.59
N PHE A 94 32.81 -33.95 1.22
CA PHE A 94 34.05 -33.20 1.02
C PHE A 94 33.92 -31.77 1.54
N LEU A 95 34.88 -31.38 2.39
CA LEU A 95 35.04 -30.01 2.88
C LEU A 95 36.00 -29.24 1.96
N GLY A 96 35.65 -28.00 1.62
CA GLY A 96 36.48 -27.07 0.85
C GLY A 96 36.04 -25.62 1.13
N VAL A 97 37.00 -24.72 1.35
CA VAL A 97 36.73 -23.39 1.96
C VAL A 97 37.27 -22.25 1.10
N ARG A 98 36.43 -21.22 0.85
CA ARG A 98 36.71 -19.93 0.15
C ARG A 98 37.03 -20.07 -1.37
N ALA A 99 36.74 -19.10 -2.26
CA ALA A 99 36.37 -17.68 -2.10
C ALA A 99 35.51 -17.13 -3.28
N LYS A 100 34.85 -15.98 -3.02
CA LYS A 100 34.52 -14.84 -3.91
C LYS A 100 34.30 -15.04 -5.44
N SER A 101 33.05 -14.71 -5.85
CA SER A 101 32.64 -13.87 -7.00
C SER A 101 33.13 -14.15 -8.43
N THR A 102 32.16 -14.35 -9.34
CA THR A 102 32.05 -13.59 -10.63
C THR A 102 30.61 -13.67 -11.17
N SER A 103 29.98 -12.53 -11.46
CA SER A 103 28.62 -12.40 -12.02
C SER A 103 28.55 -12.58 -13.55
N ALA A 104 29.38 -13.46 -14.12
CA ALA A 104 29.71 -13.48 -15.55
C ALA A 104 29.17 -14.69 -16.35
N ALA A 105 28.29 -15.51 -15.77
CA ALA A 105 27.82 -16.76 -16.38
C ALA A 105 26.41 -16.70 -17.01
N PHE A 106 25.62 -15.66 -16.72
CA PHE A 106 24.18 -15.60 -17.03
C PHE A 106 23.82 -15.19 -18.48
N SER A 107 24.76 -14.70 -19.28
CA SER A 107 24.47 -14.22 -20.64
C SER A 107 24.39 -15.32 -21.72
N THR A 108 24.90 -16.52 -21.44
CA THR A 108 25.14 -17.56 -22.47
C THR A 108 23.97 -18.51 -22.73
N GLN A 109 22.85 -18.38 -22.01
CA GLN A 109 21.68 -19.27 -22.17
C GLN A 109 20.50 -18.61 -22.90
N LEU A 110 20.52 -17.28 -23.07
CA LEU A 110 19.47 -16.50 -23.75
C LEU A 110 19.66 -16.35 -25.28
N GLN A 111 20.63 -17.06 -25.87
CA GLN A 111 20.93 -16.97 -27.32
C GLN A 111 20.65 -18.27 -28.09
N ALA A 112 19.93 -19.23 -27.47
CA ALA A 112 19.64 -20.53 -28.06
C ALA A 112 18.26 -20.62 -28.75
N ASP A 113 17.26 -19.88 -28.24
CA ASP A 113 15.84 -20.13 -28.54
C ASP A 113 15.24 -19.19 -29.61
N ASP A 114 15.96 -18.15 -30.03
CA ASP A 114 15.55 -17.12 -31.02
C ASP A 114 15.46 -17.65 -32.49
N ALA A 115 15.40 -18.97 -32.68
CA ALA A 115 15.66 -19.64 -33.96
C ALA A 115 14.49 -20.46 -34.55
N ASP A 116 13.31 -20.51 -33.94
CA ASP A 116 12.13 -21.18 -34.54
C ASP A 116 10.76 -20.71 -33.98
N ASP A 117 10.34 -19.45 -34.21
CA ASP A 117 8.93 -19.03 -34.03
C ASP A 117 8.42 -18.06 -35.13
N GLN A 118 8.03 -18.62 -36.27
CA GLN A 118 7.33 -17.90 -37.34
C GLN A 118 5.78 -18.07 -37.31
N TYR A 119 5.12 -18.27 -36.15
CA TYR A 119 3.64 -18.40 -36.15
C TYR A 119 2.87 -17.85 -34.92
N SER A 120 3.21 -16.68 -34.35
CA SER A 120 2.36 -16.04 -33.32
C SER A 120 2.15 -14.52 -33.41
N SER A 121 1.41 -14.04 -34.42
CA SER A 121 0.94 -12.65 -34.47
C SER A 121 -0.22 -12.39 -33.48
N GLY A 122 0.07 -12.03 -32.22
CA GLY A 122 -1.02 -11.68 -31.28
C GLY A 122 -0.72 -11.41 -29.79
N ARG A 123 0.53 -11.38 -29.31
CA ARG A 123 0.82 -11.09 -27.88
C ARG A 123 1.88 -10.00 -27.70
N SER A 124 1.47 -8.74 -27.78
CA SER A 124 2.27 -7.59 -27.33
C SER A 124 2.06 -7.34 -25.84
N HIS A 125 3.14 -7.03 -25.12
CA HIS A 125 3.21 -6.88 -23.65
C HIS A 125 3.08 -8.21 -22.89
N ARG A 126 4.23 -8.78 -22.50
CA ARG A 126 4.32 -9.54 -21.24
C ARG A 126 4.69 -8.53 -20.14
N GLU A 127 4.19 -8.74 -18.94
CA GLU A 127 4.56 -7.99 -17.74
C GLU A 127 5.66 -8.76 -17.00
N ASP A 128 6.54 -8.08 -16.25
CA ASP A 128 7.78 -8.69 -15.76
C ASP A 128 7.56 -9.90 -14.83
N TRP A 129 6.50 -9.89 -14.01
CA TRP A 129 6.10 -11.02 -13.17
C TRP A 129 5.78 -12.30 -13.97
N MET A 130 5.42 -12.19 -15.25
CA MET A 130 5.11 -13.33 -16.13
C MET A 130 6.33 -14.20 -16.44
N ILE A 131 7.54 -13.78 -16.06
CA ILE A 131 8.74 -14.64 -16.07
C ILE A 131 8.55 -15.91 -15.21
N ASN A 132 7.66 -15.88 -14.23
CA ASN A 132 7.43 -17.00 -13.31
C ASN A 132 6.58 -18.15 -13.91
N LEU A 133 5.88 -17.91 -15.03
CA LEU A 133 4.92 -18.85 -15.63
C LEU A 133 5.60 -20.06 -16.31
N GLY A 134 5.02 -21.25 -16.14
CA GLY A 134 5.39 -22.46 -16.88
C GLY A 134 6.78 -23.04 -16.62
N ARG A 135 7.53 -22.53 -15.63
CA ARG A 135 8.97 -22.81 -15.45
C ARG A 135 9.34 -24.26 -15.13
N ASN A 136 8.47 -25.02 -14.46
CA ASN A 136 8.77 -26.38 -13.96
C ASN A 136 7.95 -27.51 -14.64
N GLY A 137 7.44 -27.28 -15.85
CA GLY A 137 6.80 -28.32 -16.67
C GLY A 137 5.28 -28.35 -16.60
N ASP A 138 4.72 -29.54 -16.38
CA ASP A 138 3.28 -29.78 -16.51
C ASP A 138 2.48 -29.22 -15.32
N ASN A 139 1.58 -28.29 -15.64
CA ASN A 139 0.68 -27.61 -14.70
C ASN A 139 -0.78 -28.10 -14.82
N GLU A 140 -1.09 -29.19 -15.53
CA GLU A 140 -2.46 -29.72 -15.65
C GLU A 140 -3.10 -30.03 -14.28
N TRP A 141 -2.31 -30.42 -13.28
CA TRP A 141 -2.74 -30.63 -11.88
C TRP A 141 -3.28 -29.36 -11.17
N LEU A 142 -2.96 -28.17 -11.69
CA LEU A 142 -3.52 -26.89 -11.24
C LEU A 142 -4.80 -26.50 -12.00
N THR A 143 -5.27 -27.30 -12.94
CA THR A 143 -6.44 -27.02 -13.78
C THR A 143 -7.65 -27.89 -13.39
N GLY A 144 -8.81 -27.25 -13.18
CA GLY A 144 -10.03 -27.94 -12.75
C GLY A 144 -10.01 -28.36 -11.27
N ASP A 145 -10.93 -29.25 -10.89
CA ASP A 145 -11.07 -29.76 -9.52
C ASP A 145 -9.75 -30.37 -9.03
N ARG A 146 -9.26 -29.92 -7.87
CA ARG A 146 -8.01 -30.42 -7.30
C ARG A 146 -8.08 -31.91 -6.94
N PRO A 147 -7.03 -32.69 -7.23
CA PRO A 147 -6.94 -34.09 -6.84
C PRO A 147 -6.75 -34.23 -5.32
N ILE A 148 -6.90 -35.44 -4.79
CA ILE A 148 -6.88 -35.69 -3.33
C ILE A 148 -5.51 -35.38 -2.69
N ASP A 149 -4.44 -35.47 -3.47
CA ASP A 149 -3.05 -35.16 -3.11
C ASP A 149 -2.66 -33.69 -3.25
N TRP A 150 -3.58 -32.80 -3.65
CA TRP A 150 -3.39 -31.33 -3.54
C TRP A 150 -3.33 -30.84 -2.08
N TYR A 151 -3.98 -31.56 -1.16
CA TYR A 151 -3.99 -31.19 0.25
C TYR A 151 -2.74 -31.79 0.90
N THR A 152 -1.78 -30.94 1.28
CA THR A 152 -0.62 -31.40 2.06
C THR A 152 -1.05 -31.75 3.48
N GLY A 153 -2.16 -31.16 3.94
CA GLY A 153 -2.78 -31.37 5.23
C GLY A 153 -3.66 -32.62 5.32
N MET A 154 -4.91 -32.44 5.78
CA MET A 154 -5.98 -33.43 5.67
C MET A 154 -6.82 -33.13 4.42
N HIS A 155 -7.41 -34.15 3.82
CA HIS A 155 -8.40 -33.93 2.77
C HIS A 155 -9.73 -33.40 3.38
N PRO A 156 -10.44 -32.42 2.77
CA PRO A 156 -11.58 -31.75 3.41
C PRO A 156 -12.77 -32.62 3.85
N LEU A 157 -12.93 -33.84 3.32
CA LEU A 157 -13.96 -34.78 3.78
C LEU A 157 -13.58 -35.55 5.04
N ASP A 158 -12.30 -35.64 5.34
CA ASP A 158 -11.72 -36.38 6.46
C ASP A 158 -11.29 -35.43 7.59
N CYS A 159 -11.13 -34.14 7.26
CA CYS A 159 -10.74 -33.06 8.16
C CYS A 159 -11.79 -32.77 9.27
N PRO A 160 -11.35 -32.53 10.52
CA PRO A 160 -12.18 -31.94 11.57
C PRO A 160 -12.88 -30.66 11.10
N GLY A 161 -14.16 -30.51 11.46
CA GLY A 161 -15.00 -29.37 11.07
C GLY A 161 -15.89 -29.59 9.84
N VAL A 162 -15.78 -30.73 9.15
CA VAL A 162 -16.71 -31.09 8.06
C VAL A 162 -18.14 -31.30 8.58
N ASP A 163 -19.13 -30.66 7.94
CA ASP A 163 -20.55 -30.78 8.29
C ASP A 163 -21.26 -31.91 7.53
N ALA A 164 -22.51 -32.21 7.91
CA ALA A 164 -23.27 -33.34 7.38
C ALA A 164 -23.58 -33.28 5.86
N ASN A 165 -23.33 -32.14 5.21
CA ASN A 165 -23.43 -32.00 3.75
C ASN A 165 -22.08 -32.22 3.04
N GLY A 166 -21.00 -32.45 3.78
CA GLY A 166 -19.64 -32.51 3.26
C GLY A 166 -18.99 -31.14 3.04
N THR A 167 -19.49 -30.09 3.69
CA THR A 167 -18.87 -28.75 3.66
C THR A 167 -17.90 -28.60 4.83
N LEU A 168 -16.65 -28.22 4.57
CA LEU A 168 -15.67 -27.94 5.62
C LEU A 168 -15.94 -26.57 6.25
N ARG A 169 -15.93 -26.51 7.58
CA ARG A 169 -16.22 -25.30 8.38
C ARG A 169 -15.11 -25.05 9.38
N SER A 170 -14.98 -23.79 9.80
CA SER A 170 -14.15 -23.45 10.94
C SER A 170 -14.70 -24.04 12.25
N LEU A 171 -13.78 -24.57 13.05
CA LEU A 171 -14.01 -25.05 14.42
C LEU A 171 -14.20 -23.88 15.40
N PRO A 172 -14.67 -24.15 16.64
CA PRO A 172 -14.57 -23.21 17.74
C PRO A 172 -13.10 -22.91 18.09
N LEU A 173 -12.81 -21.69 18.55
CA LEU A 173 -11.48 -21.26 18.99
C LEU A 173 -11.00 -22.11 20.20
N PRO A 174 -9.73 -22.58 20.25
CA PRO A 174 -9.30 -23.52 21.28
C PRO A 174 -9.29 -22.92 22.69
N ASN A 175 -9.85 -23.67 23.66
CA ASN A 175 -9.76 -23.31 25.06
C ASN A 175 -8.36 -23.63 25.62
N LEU A 176 -7.48 -22.62 25.66
CA LEU A 176 -6.07 -22.78 26.01
C LEU A 176 -5.82 -23.15 27.48
N SER A 177 -6.82 -23.09 28.36
CA SER A 177 -6.68 -23.62 29.71
C SER A 177 -6.72 -25.16 29.78
N ARG A 178 -7.14 -25.83 28.69
CA ARG A 178 -7.42 -27.27 28.67
C ARG A 178 -7.10 -27.92 27.31
N VAL A 179 -5.91 -27.65 26.79
CA VAL A 179 -5.38 -28.21 25.53
C VAL A 179 -5.08 -29.71 25.68
N THR A 180 -5.45 -30.51 24.69
CA THR A 180 -4.91 -31.87 24.48
C THR A 180 -4.11 -31.92 23.18
N ARG A 181 -3.25 -32.93 22.99
CA ARG A 181 -2.58 -33.16 21.70
C ARG A 181 -3.61 -33.33 20.59
N GLU A 182 -4.71 -34.03 20.88
CA GLU A 182 -5.85 -34.19 19.98
C GLU A 182 -6.53 -32.85 19.63
N SER A 183 -6.79 -31.97 20.60
CA SER A 183 -7.47 -30.68 20.31
C SER A 183 -6.58 -29.71 19.54
N ALA A 184 -5.29 -29.64 19.89
CA ALA A 184 -4.31 -28.84 19.15
C ALA A 184 -4.16 -29.36 17.72
N ARG A 185 -4.07 -30.68 17.54
CA ARG A 185 -4.00 -31.34 16.23
C ARG A 185 -5.24 -31.07 15.39
N GLN A 186 -6.44 -31.27 15.93
CA GLN A 186 -7.69 -31.05 15.20
C GLN A 186 -7.87 -29.59 14.75
N TYR A 187 -7.40 -28.63 15.55
CA TYR A 187 -7.45 -27.21 15.16
C TYR A 187 -6.39 -26.85 14.12
N PHE A 188 -5.19 -27.44 14.19
CA PHE A 188 -4.19 -27.30 13.13
C PHE A 188 -4.71 -27.84 11.79
N ASP A 189 -5.20 -29.09 11.77
CA ASP A 189 -5.74 -29.73 10.58
C ASP A 189 -6.87 -28.90 9.96
N ASN A 190 -7.76 -28.35 10.79
CA ASN A 190 -8.84 -27.47 10.35
C ASN A 190 -8.32 -26.17 9.73
N SER A 191 -7.41 -25.46 10.40
CA SER A 191 -6.88 -24.17 9.96
C SER A 191 -6.14 -24.33 8.61
N TRP A 192 -5.22 -25.30 8.55
CA TRP A 192 -4.44 -25.62 7.37
C TRP A 192 -5.32 -26.05 6.19
N THR A 193 -6.29 -26.94 6.41
CA THR A 193 -7.14 -27.46 5.34
C THR A 193 -8.14 -26.41 4.83
N LEU A 194 -8.62 -25.48 5.67
CA LEU A 194 -9.40 -24.33 5.22
C LEU A 194 -8.57 -23.44 4.29
N TYR A 195 -7.32 -23.19 4.63
CA TYR A 195 -6.39 -22.40 3.82
C TYR A 195 -6.06 -23.08 2.49
N GLU A 196 -5.70 -24.37 2.49
CA GLU A 196 -5.46 -25.13 1.24
C GLU A 196 -6.72 -25.29 0.38
N MET A 197 -7.90 -25.30 0.99
CA MET A 197 -9.18 -25.29 0.28
C MET A 197 -9.47 -23.93 -0.38
N LEU A 198 -9.04 -22.80 0.18
CA LEU A 198 -9.06 -21.51 -0.52
C LEU A 198 -8.17 -21.59 -1.77
N PHE A 199 -6.91 -22.02 -1.62
CA PHE A 199 -5.96 -22.13 -2.73
C PHE A 199 -6.31 -23.22 -3.77
N ALA A 200 -7.11 -24.22 -3.41
CA ALA A 200 -7.70 -25.18 -4.36
C ALA A 200 -8.66 -24.51 -5.37
N GLY A 201 -9.14 -23.30 -5.08
CA GLY A 201 -10.00 -22.51 -5.96
C GLY A 201 -9.27 -21.73 -7.06
N LEU A 202 -7.94 -21.74 -7.12
CA LEU A 202 -7.16 -21.10 -8.19
C LEU A 202 -7.02 -22.00 -9.42
N ARG A 203 -7.04 -21.42 -10.63
CA ARG A 203 -7.00 -22.14 -11.91
C ARG A 203 -5.70 -21.85 -12.67
N GLY A 204 -4.87 -22.87 -12.85
CA GLY A 204 -3.54 -22.74 -13.43
C GLY A 204 -2.51 -22.17 -12.46
N ASP A 205 -1.29 -21.93 -12.95
CA ASP A 205 -0.19 -21.30 -12.22
C ASP A 205 -0.24 -19.76 -12.28
N GLU A 206 -0.86 -19.18 -13.31
CA GLU A 206 -0.99 -17.73 -13.46
C GLU A 206 -1.50 -16.96 -12.23
N PRO A 207 -2.63 -17.33 -11.57
CA PRO A 207 -3.11 -16.61 -10.40
C PRO A 207 -2.19 -16.76 -9.17
N PHE A 208 -1.23 -17.68 -9.17
CA PHE A 208 -0.21 -17.75 -8.12
C PHE A 208 0.80 -16.61 -8.24
N TYR A 209 1.16 -16.16 -9.45
CA TYR A 209 2.20 -15.14 -9.64
C TYR A 209 1.67 -13.77 -10.08
N ARG A 210 0.42 -13.67 -10.54
CA ARG A 210 -0.20 -12.39 -10.93
C ARG A 210 -0.33 -11.50 -9.67
N PRO A 211 0.27 -10.30 -9.64
CA PRO A 211 0.10 -9.37 -8.52
C PRO A 211 -1.31 -8.77 -8.52
N PRO A 212 -1.86 -8.41 -7.35
CA PRO A 212 -3.12 -7.67 -7.25
C PRO A 212 -3.08 -6.34 -8.01
N VAL A 213 -4.20 -5.91 -8.60
CA VAL A 213 -4.22 -4.80 -9.58
C VAL A 213 -3.90 -3.43 -8.99
N HIS A 214 -3.96 -3.28 -7.66
CA HIS A 214 -3.50 -2.08 -6.97
C HIS A 214 -1.99 -2.12 -6.63
N GLY A 215 -1.33 -3.27 -6.71
CA GLY A 215 0.12 -3.46 -6.47
C GLY A 215 0.58 -3.43 -5.00
N LEU A 216 -0.27 -3.01 -4.06
CA LEU A 216 0.05 -2.81 -2.62
C LEU A 216 0.15 -4.11 -1.81
N ARG A 217 0.14 -5.27 -2.45
CA ARG A 217 0.15 -6.61 -1.85
C ARG A 217 0.94 -7.55 -2.74
N HIS A 218 1.44 -8.64 -2.18
CA HIS A 218 2.17 -9.68 -2.92
C HIS A 218 1.23 -10.52 -3.82
N PRO A 219 1.76 -11.25 -4.81
CA PRO A 219 1.02 -12.30 -5.51
C PRO A 219 0.72 -13.51 -4.60
N GLN A 220 -0.28 -14.32 -4.96
CA GLN A 220 -0.80 -15.41 -4.11
C GLN A 220 0.25 -16.46 -3.70
N ILE A 221 1.30 -16.68 -4.50
CA ILE A 221 2.42 -17.59 -4.18
C ILE A 221 3.16 -17.20 -2.92
N PHE A 222 3.24 -15.90 -2.61
CA PHE A 222 3.80 -15.41 -1.35
C PHE A 222 2.96 -15.92 -0.18
N TYR A 223 1.65 -15.65 -0.21
CA TYR A 223 0.72 -16.05 0.85
C TYR A 223 0.73 -17.57 1.10
N TYR A 224 0.74 -18.35 0.01
CA TYR A 224 0.85 -19.82 0.06
C TYR A 224 2.14 -20.32 0.75
N GLY A 225 3.26 -19.57 0.62
CA GLY A 225 4.55 -19.84 1.29
C GLY A 225 4.77 -19.11 2.63
N HIS A 226 3.97 -18.08 2.94
CA HIS A 226 4.11 -17.23 4.12
C HIS A 226 3.54 -17.86 5.40
N THR A 227 2.34 -18.48 5.33
CA THR A 227 1.78 -19.18 6.50
C THR A 227 2.68 -20.33 7.01
N PRO A 228 3.25 -21.24 6.18
CA PRO A 228 4.20 -22.26 6.65
C PRO A 228 5.51 -21.66 7.17
N CYS A 229 6.01 -20.59 6.53
CA CYS A 229 7.18 -19.86 7.01
C CYS A 229 6.98 -19.33 8.43
N LEU A 230 5.83 -18.72 8.73
CA LEU A 230 5.58 -18.19 10.06
C LEU A 230 5.50 -19.29 11.13
N TYR A 231 4.87 -20.45 10.85
CA TYR A 231 4.91 -21.58 11.78
C TYR A 231 6.36 -21.97 12.13
N VAL A 232 7.23 -22.16 11.13
CA VAL A 232 8.63 -22.55 11.37
C VAL A 232 9.38 -21.46 12.14
N ASN A 233 9.31 -20.20 11.69
CA ASN A 233 10.04 -19.11 12.31
C ASN A 233 9.61 -18.86 13.76
N LYS A 234 8.30 -18.82 14.06
CA LYS A 234 7.81 -18.52 15.42
C LYS A 234 8.00 -19.70 16.38
N LEU A 235 7.89 -20.95 15.91
CA LEU A 235 8.26 -22.15 16.70
C LEU A 235 9.78 -22.27 16.94
N ARG A 236 10.62 -21.73 16.05
CA ARG A 236 12.06 -21.59 16.29
C ARG A 236 12.36 -20.50 17.34
N VAL A 237 11.67 -19.36 17.28
CA VAL A 237 11.81 -18.28 18.28
C VAL A 237 11.38 -18.73 19.69
N SER A 238 10.30 -19.51 19.82
CA SER A 238 9.87 -20.06 21.12
C SER A 238 10.64 -21.31 21.58
N GLY A 239 11.64 -21.77 20.82
CA GLY A 239 12.48 -22.91 21.18
C GLY A 239 11.81 -24.28 21.07
N VAL A 240 10.73 -24.40 20.28
CA VAL A 240 10.08 -25.68 19.95
C VAL A 240 10.78 -26.41 18.80
N LEU A 241 11.42 -25.66 17.88
CA LEU A 241 12.20 -26.20 16.76
C LEU A 241 13.66 -25.69 16.80
N ASP A 242 14.62 -26.61 16.73
CA ASP A 242 16.06 -26.30 16.76
C ASP A 242 16.59 -25.63 15.47
N GLY A 243 15.84 -25.66 14.37
CA GLY A 243 16.34 -25.24 13.06
C GLY A 243 15.28 -25.11 11.96
N PRO A 244 15.69 -24.59 10.78
CA PRO A 244 14.82 -24.37 9.62
C PRO A 244 14.41 -25.68 8.94
N VAL A 245 13.26 -25.65 8.25
CA VAL A 245 12.81 -26.70 7.30
C VAL A 245 13.39 -26.41 5.91
N ASN A 246 13.29 -25.15 5.46
CA ASN A 246 13.93 -24.65 4.24
C ASN A 246 14.32 -23.18 4.45
N ALA A 247 15.56 -22.97 4.89
CA ALA A 247 16.09 -21.65 5.24
C ALA A 247 16.02 -20.60 4.11
N TYR A 248 16.02 -21.04 2.83
CA TYR A 248 15.84 -20.10 1.71
C TYR A 248 14.38 -19.64 1.60
N PHE A 249 13.42 -20.56 1.69
CA PHE A 249 12.00 -20.22 1.62
C PHE A 249 11.58 -19.41 2.85
N GLU A 250 12.08 -19.76 4.03
CA GLU A 250 11.92 -18.95 5.24
C GLU A 250 12.41 -17.50 5.00
N SER A 251 13.62 -17.30 4.44
CA SER A 251 14.16 -15.96 4.18
C SER A 251 13.45 -15.11 3.11
N ILE A 252 12.62 -15.70 2.23
CA ILE A 252 11.86 -14.95 1.20
C ILE A 252 10.37 -14.79 1.53
N PHE A 253 9.86 -15.59 2.46
CA PHE A 253 8.47 -15.56 2.90
C PHE A 253 8.29 -14.98 4.31
N GLU A 254 9.36 -14.60 5.03
CA GLU A 254 9.26 -14.05 6.40
C GLU A 254 8.85 -12.57 6.48
N VAL A 255 8.84 -11.84 5.36
CA VAL A 255 8.59 -10.39 5.32
C VAL A 255 7.14 -10.05 5.68
N GLY A 256 6.93 -8.95 6.42
CA GLY A 256 5.61 -8.42 6.74
C GLY A 256 4.79 -7.97 5.52
N VAL A 257 3.47 -8.13 5.60
CA VAL A 257 2.54 -8.00 4.45
C VAL A 257 1.81 -6.68 4.34
N ASP A 258 1.68 -5.92 5.43
CA ASP A 258 1.07 -4.59 5.44
C ASP A 258 2.10 -3.52 5.08
N GLU A 259 1.61 -2.41 4.54
CA GLU A 259 2.40 -1.28 4.00
C GLU A 259 2.97 -0.45 5.15
N MET A 260 4.08 -0.88 5.75
CA MET A 260 4.71 -0.17 6.88
C MET A 260 5.30 1.16 6.41
N LEU A 261 5.92 1.16 5.23
CA LEU A 261 6.29 2.36 4.47
C LEU A 261 5.72 2.27 3.04
N TRP A 262 5.56 3.42 2.38
CA TRP A 262 5.03 3.47 1.01
C TRP A 262 6.03 2.91 -0.03
N ASP A 263 7.31 2.71 0.33
CA ASP A 263 8.38 2.16 -0.52
C ASP A 263 8.56 0.63 -0.43
N ASP A 264 7.79 -0.05 0.43
CA ASP A 264 7.65 -1.52 0.53
C ASP A 264 7.15 -2.20 -0.78
N MET A 265 7.02 -1.43 -1.86
CA MET A 265 6.32 -1.75 -3.10
C MET A 265 7.17 -2.47 -4.16
N HIS A 266 8.50 -2.50 -4.02
CA HIS A 266 9.41 -3.14 -4.98
C HIS A 266 9.48 -4.68 -4.82
N LYS A 267 8.55 -5.30 -4.09
CA LYS A 267 8.60 -6.71 -3.66
C LYS A 267 8.17 -7.74 -4.71
N ASN A 268 7.70 -7.32 -5.87
CA ASN A 268 7.18 -8.23 -6.92
C ASN A 268 8.19 -8.52 -8.05
N ASP A 269 9.31 -7.79 -8.11
CA ASP A 269 10.38 -7.94 -9.11
C ASP A 269 11.32 -9.12 -8.80
N MET A 270 10.76 -10.27 -8.43
CA MET A 270 11.51 -11.46 -8.05
C MET A 270 11.06 -12.75 -8.75
N LEU A 271 12.02 -13.67 -8.85
CA LEU A 271 11.85 -14.99 -9.43
C LEU A 271 11.37 -15.95 -8.32
N TRP A 272 10.05 -16.01 -8.11
CA TRP A 272 9.41 -16.84 -7.09
C TRP A 272 9.74 -18.33 -7.28
N PRO A 273 9.72 -19.15 -6.21
CA PRO A 273 9.75 -20.61 -6.35
C PRO A 273 8.47 -21.09 -7.06
N ALA A 274 8.53 -22.23 -7.75
CA ALA A 274 7.36 -22.76 -8.43
C ALA A 274 6.29 -23.26 -7.45
N VAL A 275 5.01 -23.25 -7.88
CA VAL A 275 3.88 -23.76 -7.08
C VAL A 275 4.14 -25.16 -6.52
N SER A 276 4.77 -26.05 -7.29
CA SER A 276 5.16 -27.40 -6.85
C SER A 276 6.28 -27.43 -5.80
N GLU A 277 7.20 -26.47 -5.83
CA GLU A 277 8.27 -26.35 -4.82
C GLU A 277 7.70 -25.79 -3.50
N VAL A 278 6.81 -24.79 -3.56
CA VAL A 278 6.12 -24.25 -2.37
C VAL A 278 5.14 -25.27 -1.78
N PHE A 279 4.50 -26.10 -2.61
CA PHE A 279 3.67 -27.22 -2.19
C PHE A 279 4.45 -28.29 -1.40
N GLU A 280 5.60 -28.76 -1.90
CA GLU A 280 6.44 -29.71 -1.14
C GLU A 280 7.01 -29.07 0.14
N TYR A 281 7.33 -27.77 0.13
CA TYR A 281 7.69 -27.05 1.36
C TYR A 281 6.54 -26.99 2.38
N ARG A 282 5.31 -26.65 1.96
CA ARG A 282 4.12 -26.69 2.82
C ARG A 282 3.96 -28.07 3.47
N LYS A 283 4.11 -29.13 2.68
CA LYS A 283 4.03 -30.53 3.11
C LYS A 283 5.10 -30.90 4.13
N ASP A 284 6.35 -30.50 3.95
CA ASP A 284 7.42 -30.73 4.93
C ASP A 284 7.19 -29.92 6.23
N VAL A 285 6.69 -28.68 6.13
CA VAL A 285 6.31 -27.88 7.30
C VAL A 285 5.12 -28.49 8.04
N TYR A 286 4.07 -28.92 7.35
CA TYR A 286 2.93 -29.60 7.98
C TYR A 286 3.38 -30.84 8.75
N ASN A 287 4.22 -31.70 8.17
CA ASN A 287 4.77 -32.86 8.87
C ASN A 287 5.62 -32.45 10.09
N THR A 288 6.36 -31.33 10.01
CA THR A 288 7.16 -30.79 11.13
C THR A 288 6.30 -30.25 12.27
N VAL A 289 5.25 -29.48 11.96
CA VAL A 289 4.28 -28.97 12.95
C VAL A 289 3.47 -30.12 13.57
N VAL A 290 3.13 -31.14 12.78
CA VAL A 290 2.54 -32.40 13.27
C VAL A 290 3.44 -33.10 14.28
N ASP A 291 4.75 -33.22 14.01
CA ASP A 291 5.69 -33.84 14.95
C ASP A 291 5.78 -33.02 16.26
N ALA A 292 5.90 -31.70 16.15
CA ALA A 292 5.90 -30.79 17.31
C ALA A 292 4.64 -30.95 18.18
N ILE A 293 3.44 -30.98 17.58
CA ILE A 293 2.17 -31.22 18.31
C ILE A 293 2.17 -32.60 18.98
N MET A 294 2.56 -33.64 18.24
CA MET A 294 2.36 -35.03 18.65
C MET A 294 3.44 -35.57 19.59
N ASN A 295 4.65 -34.98 19.61
CA ASN A 295 5.80 -35.49 20.35
C ASN A 295 6.39 -34.51 21.39
N HIS A 296 6.16 -33.19 21.30
CA HIS A 296 6.82 -32.25 22.22
C HIS A 296 6.42 -32.45 23.70
N PRO A 297 7.37 -32.50 24.65
CA PRO A 297 7.06 -32.81 26.06
C PRO A 297 6.13 -31.82 26.76
N SER A 298 6.12 -30.54 26.36
CA SER A 298 5.24 -29.53 27.01
C SER A 298 3.75 -29.69 26.67
N LEU A 299 3.41 -30.56 25.71
CA LEU A 299 2.04 -30.99 25.39
C LEU A 299 1.76 -32.44 25.84
N ASP A 300 2.53 -33.01 26.78
CA ASP A 300 2.21 -34.33 27.36
C ASP A 300 0.96 -34.25 28.24
N ASP A 301 -0.18 -34.61 27.66
CA ASP A 301 -1.51 -34.62 28.27
C ASP A 301 -1.86 -35.97 28.93
N SER A 302 -0.89 -36.88 29.11
CA SER A 302 -1.10 -38.19 29.74
C SER A 302 -1.62 -38.12 31.19
N ASN A 303 -1.45 -36.98 31.85
CA ASN A 303 -1.95 -36.69 33.21
C ASN A 303 -3.22 -35.80 33.21
N GLY A 304 -3.76 -35.47 32.04
CA GLY A 304 -4.87 -34.54 31.82
C GLY A 304 -4.48 -33.35 30.94
N PRO A 305 -5.45 -32.53 30.50
CA PRO A 305 -5.20 -31.42 29.59
C PRO A 305 -4.23 -30.36 30.15
N VAL A 306 -3.45 -29.77 29.25
CA VAL A 306 -2.41 -28.77 29.51
C VAL A 306 -2.97 -27.35 29.42
N THR A 307 -2.46 -26.44 30.26
CA THR A 307 -2.66 -24.99 30.11
C THR A 307 -1.54 -24.39 29.25
N VAL A 308 -1.90 -23.68 28.19
CA VAL A 308 -0.98 -22.93 27.32
C VAL A 308 -1.26 -21.43 27.49
N ASN A 309 -0.40 -20.75 28.24
CA ASN A 309 -0.43 -19.29 28.42
C ASN A 309 0.71 -18.62 27.62
N GLN A 310 0.82 -17.30 27.68
CA GLN A 310 1.84 -16.53 26.95
C GLN A 310 3.30 -16.91 27.28
N ASP A 311 3.57 -17.42 28.49
CA ASP A 311 4.89 -17.93 28.91
C ASP A 311 5.21 -19.34 28.37
N HIS A 312 4.21 -20.07 27.86
CA HIS A 312 4.37 -21.45 27.40
C HIS A 312 4.85 -21.47 25.94
N PRO A 313 5.88 -22.27 25.59
CA PRO A 313 6.51 -22.20 24.26
C PRO A 313 5.56 -22.57 23.10
N MET A 314 4.45 -23.26 23.38
CA MET A 314 3.40 -23.54 22.38
C MET A 314 2.40 -22.40 22.19
N TRP A 315 2.54 -21.25 22.86
CA TRP A 315 1.82 -20.04 22.46
C TRP A 315 2.10 -19.68 21.00
N ALA A 316 3.35 -19.89 20.54
CA ALA A 316 3.78 -19.76 19.15
C ALA A 316 3.05 -20.70 18.16
N LEU A 317 2.55 -21.85 18.63
CA LEU A 317 1.77 -22.77 17.81
C LEU A 317 0.37 -22.21 17.53
N PHE A 318 -0.30 -21.71 18.57
CA PHE A 318 -1.62 -21.07 18.42
C PHE A 318 -1.54 -19.73 17.69
N MET A 319 -0.47 -18.96 17.91
CA MET A 319 -0.10 -17.81 17.07
C MET A 319 -0.05 -18.18 15.57
N GLY A 320 0.54 -19.31 15.22
CA GLY A 320 0.56 -19.82 13.85
C GLY A 320 -0.84 -20.13 13.30
N PHE A 321 -1.71 -20.76 14.11
CA PHE A 321 -3.09 -21.06 13.73
C PHE A 321 -3.91 -19.79 13.45
N GLU A 322 -3.86 -18.80 14.34
CA GLU A 322 -4.62 -17.56 14.17
C GLU A 322 -4.02 -16.65 13.09
N HIS A 323 -2.70 -16.70 12.88
CA HIS A 323 -2.05 -16.02 11.76
C HIS A 323 -2.48 -16.61 10.40
N GLU A 324 -2.53 -17.94 10.25
CA GLU A 324 -3.05 -18.57 9.02
C GLU A 324 -4.53 -18.22 8.77
N ARG A 325 -5.27 -17.81 9.81
CA ARG A 325 -6.65 -17.32 9.71
C ARG A 325 -6.75 -15.85 9.26
N ILE A 326 -5.89 -14.97 9.77
CA ILE A 326 -5.71 -13.61 9.20
C ILE A 326 -5.39 -13.68 7.71
N HIS A 327 -4.54 -14.63 7.31
CA HIS A 327 -4.23 -14.84 5.90
C HIS A 327 -5.34 -15.54 5.12
N LEU A 328 -6.21 -16.34 5.75
CA LEU A 328 -7.41 -16.90 5.12
C LEU A 328 -8.40 -15.78 4.74
N GLU A 329 -8.66 -14.83 5.64
CA GLU A 329 -9.49 -13.66 5.32
C GLU A 329 -8.79 -12.75 4.29
N THR A 330 -7.55 -12.32 4.54
CA THR A 330 -6.78 -11.44 3.65
C THR A 330 -6.66 -12.00 2.23
N SER A 331 -6.34 -13.30 2.08
CA SER A 331 -6.25 -13.94 0.76
C SER A 331 -7.63 -13.98 0.07
N SER A 332 -8.72 -14.17 0.82
CA SER A 332 -10.06 -14.22 0.23
C SER A 332 -10.56 -12.87 -0.32
N VAL A 333 -10.01 -11.74 0.15
CA VAL A 333 -10.15 -10.43 -0.50
C VAL A 333 -9.43 -10.43 -1.86
N LEU A 334 -8.16 -10.83 -1.89
CA LEU A 334 -7.34 -10.87 -3.11
C LEU A 334 -7.89 -11.86 -4.17
N PHE A 335 -8.62 -12.89 -3.76
CA PHE A 335 -9.35 -13.78 -4.68
C PHE A 335 -10.53 -13.06 -5.37
N ARG A 336 -11.19 -12.11 -4.70
CA ARG A 336 -12.20 -11.25 -5.33
C ARG A 336 -11.59 -10.32 -6.37
N GLU A 337 -10.33 -9.90 -6.19
CA GLU A 337 -9.60 -9.10 -7.19
C GLU A 337 -9.07 -9.94 -8.36
N THR A 338 -8.71 -11.19 -8.11
CA THR A 338 -8.25 -12.13 -9.13
C THR A 338 -9.35 -12.33 -10.19
N PRO A 339 -9.09 -12.09 -11.49
CA PRO A 339 -10.13 -12.18 -12.52
C PRO A 339 -10.90 -13.50 -12.55
N ILE A 340 -12.21 -13.40 -12.84
CA ILE A 340 -13.20 -14.48 -12.70
C ILE A 340 -12.81 -15.79 -13.41
N GLU A 341 -12.14 -15.70 -14.57
CA GLU A 341 -11.71 -16.87 -15.34
C GLU A 341 -10.59 -17.68 -14.67
N LEU A 342 -9.84 -17.10 -13.73
CA LEU A 342 -8.75 -17.75 -13.00
C LEU A 342 -9.18 -18.33 -11.64
N VAL A 343 -10.47 -18.25 -11.28
CA VAL A 343 -10.99 -18.79 -10.02
C VAL A 343 -12.18 -19.74 -10.21
N GLN A 344 -12.40 -20.63 -9.25
CA GLN A 344 -13.50 -21.61 -9.21
C GLN A 344 -13.84 -21.95 -7.76
N ARG A 345 -15.13 -22.11 -7.41
CA ARG A 345 -15.50 -22.48 -6.03
C ARG A 345 -15.14 -23.96 -5.76
N PRO A 346 -14.31 -24.27 -4.74
CA PRO A 346 -14.01 -25.65 -4.36
C PRO A 346 -15.28 -26.39 -3.89
N LYS A 347 -15.37 -27.68 -4.24
CA LYS A 347 -16.53 -28.54 -3.93
C LYS A 347 -16.93 -28.60 -2.45
N HIS A 348 -15.98 -28.44 -1.54
CA HIS A 348 -16.18 -28.55 -0.09
C HIS A 348 -16.23 -27.19 0.62
N TRP A 349 -16.13 -26.08 -0.14
CA TRP A 349 -16.21 -24.71 0.35
C TRP A 349 -17.64 -24.34 0.80
N PRO A 350 -17.83 -23.47 1.81
CA PRO A 350 -19.15 -22.94 2.16
C PRO A 350 -19.93 -22.37 0.98
N SER A 351 -21.26 -22.56 0.98
CA SER A 351 -22.13 -21.88 0.01
C SER A 351 -22.21 -20.38 0.32
N LEU A 352 -22.52 -19.59 -0.71
CA LEU A 352 -23.02 -18.23 -0.53
C LEU A 352 -24.30 -18.25 0.35
N HIS A 353 -24.66 -17.09 0.89
CA HIS A 353 -25.89 -16.91 1.66
C HIS A 353 -27.15 -17.22 0.81
N PRO A 354 -28.20 -17.86 1.36
CA PRO A 354 -29.37 -18.28 0.57
C PRO A 354 -30.12 -17.18 -0.20
N SER A 355 -29.97 -15.90 0.18
CA SER A 355 -30.56 -14.77 -0.57
C SER A 355 -30.05 -14.65 -2.01
N VAL A 356 -28.86 -15.20 -2.34
CA VAL A 356 -28.36 -15.23 -3.72
C VAL A 356 -29.24 -16.09 -4.63
N TYR A 357 -29.98 -17.05 -4.06
CA TYR A 357 -30.72 -18.08 -4.78
C TYR A 357 -32.25 -17.98 -4.60
N ASP A 358 -32.77 -16.85 -4.12
CA ASP A 358 -34.20 -16.62 -3.87
C ASP A 358 -35.05 -16.54 -5.16
N GLY A 359 -34.40 -16.32 -6.32
CA GLY A 359 -35.03 -16.18 -7.62
C GLY A 359 -35.60 -14.78 -7.91
N VAL A 360 -35.31 -13.80 -7.07
CA VAL A 360 -35.74 -12.41 -7.26
C VAL A 360 -34.86 -11.73 -8.31
N SER A 361 -35.48 -11.17 -9.35
CA SER A 361 -34.79 -10.27 -10.28
C SER A 361 -34.49 -8.96 -9.57
N ARG A 362 -33.23 -8.71 -9.24
CA ARG A 362 -32.76 -7.49 -8.58
C ARG A 362 -32.95 -6.27 -9.50
N SER A 363 -33.37 -5.13 -8.94
CA SER A 363 -33.57 -3.90 -9.71
C SER A 363 -32.24 -3.32 -10.25
N THR A 364 -32.27 -2.59 -11.36
CA THR A 364 -31.14 -1.79 -11.84
C THR A 364 -31.13 -0.35 -11.29
N ASN A 365 -32.24 0.08 -10.67
CA ASN A 365 -32.33 1.28 -9.86
C ASN A 365 -33.06 0.88 -8.57
N PRO A 366 -32.32 0.51 -7.50
CA PRO A 366 -32.94 0.02 -6.27
C PRO A 366 -33.79 1.09 -5.58
N VAL A 367 -34.80 0.65 -4.83
CA VAL A 367 -35.72 1.53 -4.08
C VAL A 367 -35.72 1.16 -2.59
N GLU A 368 -35.52 2.16 -1.73
CA GLU A 368 -35.62 2.02 -0.27
C GLU A 368 -37.01 1.50 0.14
N GLY A 369 -37.04 0.44 0.95
CA GLY A 369 -38.26 -0.25 1.37
C GLY A 369 -38.77 -1.32 0.40
N GLU A 370 -38.21 -1.43 -0.81
CA GLU A 370 -38.54 -2.50 -1.78
C GLU A 370 -37.33 -3.41 -2.08
N ASP A 371 -36.18 -2.85 -2.49
CA ASP A 371 -34.94 -3.60 -2.77
C ASP A 371 -34.00 -3.70 -1.55
N TYR A 372 -34.08 -2.77 -0.61
CA TYR A 372 -33.22 -2.70 0.60
C TYR A 372 -33.97 -2.05 1.78
N PRO A 373 -33.65 -2.38 3.04
CA PRO A 373 -34.38 -1.84 4.20
C PRO A 373 -34.10 -0.35 4.45
N SER A 374 -35.10 0.36 4.95
CA SER A 374 -34.91 1.74 5.44
C SER A 374 -34.06 1.76 6.71
N ASN A 375 -33.12 2.71 6.79
CA ASN A 375 -32.05 2.73 7.79
C ASN A 375 -32.19 3.90 8.76
N GLU A 376 -33.12 3.77 9.69
CA GLU A 376 -33.41 4.77 10.74
C GLU A 376 -32.20 4.97 11.68
N MET A 377 -31.97 6.21 12.12
CA MET A 377 -31.04 6.48 13.24
C MET A 377 -31.74 6.16 14.57
N VAL A 378 -31.09 5.37 15.43
CA VAL A 378 -31.58 4.94 16.73
C VAL A 378 -30.78 5.63 17.84
N ASP A 379 -31.47 6.27 18.79
CA ASP A 379 -30.82 6.92 19.95
C ASP A 379 -30.31 5.89 20.96
N VAL A 380 -29.05 6.01 21.34
CA VAL A 380 -28.31 5.13 22.25
C VAL A 380 -27.89 5.92 23.49
N GLN A 381 -28.19 5.37 24.67
CA GLN A 381 -27.74 5.94 25.94
C GLN A 381 -26.25 5.64 26.16
N GLY A 382 -25.49 6.69 26.40
CA GLY A 382 -24.07 6.61 26.72
C GLY A 382 -23.80 5.83 28.00
N ARG A 383 -22.67 5.13 28.05
CA ARG A 383 -22.24 4.35 29.22
C ARG A 383 -20.72 4.19 29.25
N THR A 384 -20.20 3.93 30.45
CA THR A 384 -18.82 3.46 30.61
C THR A 384 -18.64 2.09 29.93
N VAL A 385 -17.59 1.98 29.13
CA VAL A 385 -17.11 0.76 28.47
C VAL A 385 -15.70 0.45 28.98
N LYS A 386 -15.41 -0.84 29.23
CA LYS A 386 -14.06 -1.31 29.56
C LYS A 386 -13.55 -2.23 28.44
N LEU A 387 -12.54 -1.75 27.73
CA LEU A 387 -11.82 -2.44 26.66
C LEU A 387 -10.68 -3.30 27.22
N GLY A 388 -10.15 -4.22 26.41
CA GLY A 388 -8.97 -5.05 26.72
C GLY A 388 -9.28 -6.45 27.26
N LYS A 389 -8.57 -7.45 26.73
CA LYS A 389 -8.67 -8.90 26.99
C LYS A 389 -8.04 -9.25 28.35
N PRO A 390 -8.70 -10.02 29.23
CA PRO A 390 -8.06 -10.51 30.45
C PRO A 390 -6.85 -11.40 30.12
N LEU A 391 -5.73 -11.22 30.84
CA LEU A 391 -4.52 -12.05 30.67
C LEU A 391 -4.75 -13.54 30.99
N ASP A 392 -5.79 -13.86 31.76
CA ASP A 392 -6.22 -15.21 32.10
C ASP A 392 -7.43 -15.70 31.27
N PHE A 393 -7.86 -14.95 30.25
CA PHE A 393 -8.89 -15.43 29.32
C PHE A 393 -8.34 -16.58 28.47
N PRO A 394 -8.98 -17.76 28.43
CA PRO A 394 -8.35 -18.99 27.96
C PRO A 394 -8.49 -19.18 26.45
N SER A 395 -8.08 -18.20 25.66
CA SER A 395 -7.95 -18.26 24.20
C SER A 395 -6.57 -17.74 23.80
N TYR A 396 -6.20 -17.88 22.53
CA TYR A 396 -5.14 -17.05 21.97
C TYR A 396 -5.59 -15.57 21.97
N GLY A 397 -4.64 -14.65 21.84
CA GLY A 397 -4.89 -13.25 21.54
C GLY A 397 -3.62 -12.53 21.10
N TRP A 398 -3.79 -11.45 20.34
CA TRP A 398 -2.73 -10.55 19.92
C TRP A 398 -2.37 -9.56 21.03
N ASP A 399 -1.12 -9.11 21.04
CA ASP A 399 -0.57 -8.17 22.03
C ASP A 399 -1.43 -6.90 22.18
N ASN A 400 -1.95 -6.35 21.07
CA ASN A 400 -2.80 -5.16 21.05
C ASN A 400 -4.17 -5.31 21.76
N GLU A 401 -4.61 -6.53 22.02
CA GLU A 401 -5.86 -6.79 22.75
C GLU A 401 -5.66 -6.69 24.26
N TYR A 402 -4.43 -6.84 24.76
CA TYR A 402 -4.12 -6.85 26.20
C TYR A 402 -3.80 -5.44 26.72
N GLY A 403 -3.85 -5.31 28.06
CA GLY A 403 -3.96 -4.02 28.73
C GLY A 403 -5.42 -3.63 28.98
N GLU A 404 -5.67 -2.40 29.41
CA GLU A 404 -7.02 -1.91 29.72
C GLU A 404 -7.26 -0.47 29.24
N ARG A 405 -8.46 -0.17 28.78
CA ARG A 405 -8.92 1.22 28.53
C ARG A 405 -10.35 1.38 29.01
N THR A 406 -10.63 2.43 29.77
CA THR A 406 -11.99 2.76 30.23
C THR A 406 -12.41 4.04 29.53
N VAL A 407 -13.57 4.00 28.87
CA VAL A 407 -14.10 5.11 28.07
C VAL A 407 -15.52 5.39 28.54
N ASP A 408 -15.81 6.63 28.92
CA ASP A 408 -17.17 7.10 29.21
C ASP A 408 -17.80 7.60 27.91
N VAL A 409 -18.56 6.73 27.24
CA VAL A 409 -19.19 7.04 25.94
C VAL A 409 -20.37 8.00 26.17
N PRO A 410 -20.46 9.13 25.43
CA PRO A 410 -21.59 10.06 25.52
C PRO A 410 -22.87 9.44 24.92
N ASN A 411 -23.98 10.17 24.95
CA ASN A 411 -25.15 9.80 24.15
C ASN A 411 -24.85 9.98 22.66
N PHE A 412 -25.34 9.06 21.84
CA PHE A 412 -25.20 9.13 20.39
C PHE A 412 -26.41 8.50 19.71
N SER A 413 -26.61 8.79 18.44
CA SER A 413 -27.54 8.10 17.56
C SER A 413 -26.74 7.36 16.49
N ALA A 414 -27.10 6.12 16.16
CA ALA A 414 -26.43 5.34 15.12
C ALA A 414 -27.43 4.70 14.14
N SER A 415 -27.04 4.42 12.90
CA SER A 415 -27.95 3.80 11.93
C SER A 415 -28.25 2.35 12.31
N LYS A 416 -29.52 1.96 12.29
CA LYS A 416 -30.04 0.65 12.70
C LYS A 416 -29.31 -0.54 12.06
N HIS A 417 -28.87 -0.36 10.82
CA HIS A 417 -28.08 -1.30 10.04
C HIS A 417 -26.75 -0.65 9.59
N MET A 418 -25.78 -1.47 9.18
CA MET A 418 -24.68 -1.01 8.32
C MET A 418 -25.22 -0.42 7.01
N ILE A 419 -24.47 0.50 6.38
CA ILE A 419 -24.83 1.06 5.07
C ILE A 419 -24.85 -0.03 4.01
N THR A 420 -26.00 -0.18 3.38
CA THR A 420 -26.26 -1.18 2.33
C THR A 420 -25.73 -0.77 0.97
N ASN A 421 -25.56 -1.74 0.06
CA ASN A 421 -25.25 -1.46 -1.35
C ASN A 421 -26.33 -0.55 -2.00
N GLY A 422 -27.60 -0.68 -1.61
CA GLY A 422 -28.70 0.17 -2.06
C GLY A 422 -28.59 1.62 -1.56
N GLU A 423 -28.25 1.82 -0.29
CA GLU A 423 -27.95 3.16 0.25
C GLU A 423 -26.70 3.79 -0.36
N PHE A 424 -25.69 2.98 -0.70
CA PHE A 424 -24.45 3.44 -1.31
C PHE A 424 -24.61 3.73 -2.82
N PHE A 425 -25.60 3.13 -3.48
CA PHE A 425 -25.95 3.39 -4.87
C PHE A 425 -26.30 4.86 -5.13
N ASP A 426 -27.06 5.49 -4.23
CA ASP A 426 -27.39 6.91 -4.33
C ASP A 426 -26.12 7.79 -4.34
N PHE A 427 -25.13 7.50 -3.48
CA PHE A 427 -23.85 8.23 -3.46
C PHE A 427 -23.07 8.07 -4.78
N VAL A 428 -23.05 6.87 -5.36
CA VAL A 428 -22.44 6.60 -6.68
C VAL A 428 -23.16 7.38 -7.80
N LYS A 429 -24.49 7.35 -7.78
CA LYS A 429 -25.39 7.97 -8.78
C LYS A 429 -25.33 9.50 -8.73
N ASP A 430 -25.41 10.09 -7.55
CA ASP A 430 -25.21 11.52 -7.27
C ASP A 430 -23.75 11.97 -7.48
N GLY A 431 -22.86 11.05 -7.87
CA GLY A 431 -21.48 11.37 -8.24
C GLY A 431 -20.61 11.77 -7.06
N GLY A 432 -20.76 11.13 -5.90
CA GLY A 432 -19.88 11.31 -4.75
C GLY A 432 -18.40 11.08 -5.10
N TYR A 433 -18.10 10.06 -5.92
CA TYR A 433 -16.76 9.84 -6.49
C TYR A 433 -16.30 10.96 -7.45
N ARG A 434 -17.21 11.78 -7.99
CA ARG A 434 -16.89 12.85 -8.95
C ARG A 434 -16.68 14.21 -8.28
N ARG A 435 -16.90 14.30 -6.97
CA ARG A 435 -16.96 15.55 -6.19
C ARG A 435 -15.90 15.54 -5.08
N LYS A 436 -14.86 16.40 -5.18
CA LYS A 436 -13.75 16.43 -4.22
C LYS A 436 -14.20 16.87 -2.83
N GLU A 437 -15.22 17.71 -2.76
CA GLU A 437 -15.78 18.30 -1.54
C GLU A 437 -16.18 17.28 -0.44
N TYR A 438 -16.34 16.00 -0.77
CA TYR A 438 -16.59 14.92 0.20
C TYR A 438 -15.36 14.14 0.64
N TRP A 439 -14.19 14.37 0.06
CA TRP A 439 -13.00 13.54 0.30
C TRP A 439 -11.95 14.35 1.04
N CYS A 440 -11.28 13.70 2.01
CA CYS A 440 -9.97 14.17 2.48
C CYS A 440 -8.95 14.13 1.33
N ASP A 441 -7.88 14.91 1.41
CA ASP A 441 -6.96 15.09 0.28
C ASP A 441 -6.32 13.77 -0.20
N ASP A 442 -5.83 12.92 0.71
CA ASP A 442 -5.28 11.59 0.36
C ASP A 442 -6.38 10.65 -0.16
N GLY A 443 -7.59 10.70 0.41
CA GLY A 443 -8.73 9.95 -0.09
C GLY A 443 -9.09 10.34 -1.52
N TRP A 444 -9.05 11.63 -1.85
CA TRP A 444 -9.20 12.12 -3.22
C TRP A 444 -8.03 11.74 -4.12
N ALA A 445 -6.80 11.79 -3.61
CA ALA A 445 -5.59 11.40 -4.34
C ALA A 445 -5.61 9.92 -4.71
N TRP A 446 -5.88 9.03 -3.75
CA TRP A 446 -6.12 7.60 -3.96
C TRP A 446 -7.24 7.38 -4.98
N ARG A 447 -8.43 7.96 -4.75
CA ARG A 447 -9.61 7.81 -5.60
C ARG A 447 -9.35 8.28 -7.04
N SER A 448 -8.55 9.33 -7.21
CA SER A 448 -8.15 9.86 -8.53
C SER A 448 -7.07 9.02 -9.20
N HIS A 449 -6.01 8.64 -8.48
CA HIS A 449 -4.93 7.78 -8.97
C HIS A 449 -5.45 6.41 -9.42
N ARG A 450 -6.33 5.79 -8.63
CA ARG A 450 -7.01 4.52 -8.93
C ARG A 450 -8.19 4.67 -9.91
N ASN A 451 -8.58 5.90 -10.27
CA ASN A 451 -9.71 6.19 -11.17
C ASN A 451 -11.04 5.55 -10.73
N MET A 452 -11.26 5.47 -9.41
CA MET A 452 -12.40 4.82 -8.77
C MET A 452 -13.70 5.60 -9.00
N LYS A 453 -14.82 4.88 -9.15
CA LYS A 453 -16.13 5.41 -9.58
C LYS A 453 -17.33 4.82 -8.83
N TRP A 454 -17.10 3.72 -8.12
CA TRP A 454 -18.02 2.89 -7.35
C TRP A 454 -17.18 1.91 -6.50
N PRO A 455 -17.75 1.23 -5.48
CA PRO A 455 -17.02 0.29 -4.64
C PRO A 455 -16.34 -0.81 -5.44
N PHE A 456 -15.11 -1.17 -5.10
CA PHE A 456 -14.24 -2.00 -5.96
C PHE A 456 -14.88 -3.31 -6.45
N PHE A 457 -15.66 -3.98 -5.58
CA PHE A 457 -16.28 -5.28 -5.89
C PHE A 457 -17.61 -5.19 -6.66
N TRP A 458 -18.05 -4.00 -7.10
CA TRP A 458 -19.21 -3.86 -7.99
C TRP A 458 -18.80 -4.05 -9.45
N THR A 459 -19.36 -5.05 -10.12
CA THR A 459 -19.05 -5.36 -11.53
C THR A 459 -20.02 -4.61 -12.46
N PRO A 460 -19.54 -3.77 -13.40
CA PRO A 460 -20.43 -3.06 -14.31
C PRO A 460 -20.98 -4.02 -15.38
N VAL A 461 -22.30 -4.22 -15.41
CA VAL A 461 -22.96 -5.18 -16.34
C VAL A 461 -23.66 -4.51 -17.52
N GLY A 462 -23.99 -3.23 -17.41
CA GLY A 462 -24.63 -2.45 -18.47
C GLY A 462 -23.68 -1.51 -19.23
N PRO A 463 -24.21 -0.70 -20.17
CA PRO A 463 -23.44 0.32 -20.89
C PRO A 463 -22.77 1.32 -19.94
N ALA A 464 -21.62 1.89 -20.32
CA ALA A 464 -20.90 2.86 -19.50
C ALA A 464 -21.77 4.07 -19.14
N GLY A 465 -22.02 4.27 -17.84
CA GLY A 465 -22.89 5.33 -17.31
C GLY A 465 -24.37 4.95 -17.10
N SER A 466 -24.75 3.69 -17.38
CA SER A 466 -26.08 3.15 -17.04
C SER A 466 -26.33 3.02 -15.54
N HIS A 467 -25.26 2.91 -14.74
CA HIS A 467 -25.29 2.52 -13.33
C HIS A 467 -25.88 1.11 -13.09
N GLU A 468 -25.82 0.21 -14.08
CA GLU A 468 -26.20 -1.20 -13.93
C GLU A 468 -25.01 -2.03 -13.41
N TYR A 469 -25.17 -2.66 -12.24
CA TYR A 469 -24.10 -3.40 -11.54
C TYR A 469 -24.50 -4.83 -11.14
N GLY A 470 -23.52 -5.73 -11.09
CA GLY A 470 -23.50 -6.97 -10.32
C GLY A 470 -22.51 -6.89 -9.15
N LEU A 471 -22.33 -7.97 -8.40
CA LEU A 471 -21.44 -8.04 -7.23
C LEU A 471 -20.43 -9.18 -7.35
N ARG A 472 -19.16 -8.91 -7.05
CA ARG A 472 -18.05 -9.86 -7.03
C ARG A 472 -17.94 -10.55 -5.67
N ALA A 473 -18.31 -11.83 -5.62
CA ALA A 473 -17.97 -12.75 -4.53
C ALA A 473 -16.60 -13.41 -4.78
N ILE A 474 -16.12 -14.23 -3.84
CA ILE A 474 -14.76 -14.84 -3.86
C ILE A 474 -14.49 -15.63 -5.16
N TYR A 475 -15.48 -16.36 -5.66
CA TYR A 475 -15.34 -17.27 -6.81
C TYR A 475 -16.32 -17.02 -7.95
N GLU A 476 -17.28 -16.13 -7.75
CA GLU A 476 -18.49 -16.02 -8.57
C GLU A 476 -18.87 -14.55 -8.70
N GLU A 477 -19.37 -14.15 -9.87
CA GLU A 477 -20.11 -12.89 -10.02
C GLU A 477 -21.60 -13.19 -9.90
N ILE A 478 -22.30 -12.40 -9.07
CA ILE A 478 -23.71 -12.60 -8.73
C ILE A 478 -24.54 -11.34 -9.02
N PRO A 479 -25.88 -11.46 -9.19
CA PRO A 479 -26.75 -10.29 -9.25
C PRO A 479 -26.58 -9.42 -7.99
N MET A 480 -26.60 -8.10 -8.15
CA MET A 480 -26.35 -7.16 -7.05
C MET A 480 -27.29 -7.40 -5.86
N GLN A 481 -26.72 -7.49 -4.66
CA GLN A 481 -27.46 -7.71 -3.42
C GLN A 481 -27.62 -6.36 -2.70
N TRP A 482 -28.68 -5.62 -3.05
CA TRP A 482 -28.89 -4.24 -2.59
C TRP A 482 -29.11 -4.12 -1.07
N ASP A 483 -29.58 -5.19 -0.42
CA ASP A 483 -29.84 -5.29 1.01
C ASP A 483 -28.63 -5.78 1.84
N TRP A 484 -27.52 -6.15 1.20
CA TRP A 484 -26.25 -6.50 1.84
C TRP A 484 -25.45 -5.23 2.17
N PRO A 485 -24.53 -5.26 3.16
CA PRO A 485 -23.65 -4.12 3.44
C PRO A 485 -22.73 -3.81 2.24
N ALA A 486 -22.32 -2.56 2.11
CA ALA A 486 -21.40 -2.13 1.07
C ALA A 486 -19.94 -2.30 1.50
N ASP A 487 -19.17 -3.17 0.81
CA ASP A 487 -17.72 -3.30 0.99
C ASP A 487 -17.00 -2.04 0.47
N VAL A 488 -16.41 -1.26 1.37
CA VAL A 488 -15.76 0.02 1.06
C VAL A 488 -14.50 0.26 1.88
N THR A 489 -13.63 1.13 1.39
CA THR A 489 -12.49 1.69 2.13
C THR A 489 -12.91 2.70 3.21
N TYR A 490 -12.01 3.04 4.13
CA TYR A 490 -12.24 4.13 5.10
C TYR A 490 -12.46 5.48 4.39
N TYR A 491 -11.75 5.74 3.29
CA TYR A 491 -11.95 6.96 2.51
C TYR A 491 -13.36 7.06 1.90
N GLU A 492 -13.89 5.95 1.40
CA GLU A 492 -15.25 5.88 0.84
C GLU A 492 -16.34 6.00 1.91
N SER A 493 -16.17 5.39 3.09
CA SER A 493 -17.14 5.51 4.20
C SER A 493 -17.21 6.93 4.75
N LYS A 494 -16.06 7.60 4.93
CA LYS A 494 -15.99 9.02 5.33
C LYS A 494 -16.60 9.96 4.28
N ALA A 495 -16.34 9.71 3.00
CA ALA A 495 -16.94 10.51 1.92
C ALA A 495 -18.47 10.33 1.82
N TYR A 496 -18.97 9.12 2.06
CA TYR A 496 -20.41 8.88 2.18
C TYR A 496 -21.04 9.66 3.34
N CYS A 497 -20.41 9.66 4.53
CA CYS A 497 -20.91 10.38 5.70
C CYS A 497 -21.07 11.89 5.44
N LEU A 498 -20.11 12.50 4.73
CA LEU A 498 -20.15 13.92 4.38
C LEU A 498 -21.22 14.25 3.32
N TRP A 499 -21.33 13.46 2.25
CA TRP A 499 -22.42 13.60 1.27
C TRP A 499 -23.80 13.42 1.91
N LYS A 500 -23.97 12.42 2.77
CA LYS A 500 -25.23 12.16 3.47
C LYS A 500 -25.61 13.33 4.39
N SER A 501 -24.62 13.94 5.04
CA SER A 501 -24.81 15.14 5.89
C SER A 501 -25.17 16.40 5.10
N GLU A 502 -24.67 16.57 3.87
CA GLU A 502 -25.11 17.67 2.99
C GLU A 502 -26.52 17.41 2.44
N ARG A 503 -26.77 16.20 1.93
CA ARG A 503 -27.99 15.83 1.21
C ARG A 503 -29.23 15.86 2.09
N ASP A 504 -29.14 15.25 3.28
CA ASP A 504 -30.28 15.09 4.20
C ASP A 504 -30.27 16.16 5.32
N GLY A 505 -29.19 16.95 5.41
CA GLY A 505 -28.88 17.85 6.52
C GLY A 505 -28.20 17.12 7.69
N PRO A 506 -27.36 17.81 8.48
CA PRO A 506 -26.74 17.20 9.65
C PRO A 506 -27.82 16.84 10.70
N PRO A 507 -27.74 15.65 11.34
CA PRO A 507 -28.55 15.33 12.50
C PRO A 507 -28.44 16.38 13.61
N LYS A 508 -29.44 16.40 14.50
CA LYS A 508 -29.52 17.33 15.64
C LYS A 508 -28.27 17.36 16.52
N ASN A 509 -27.58 16.22 16.60
CA ASN A 509 -26.50 15.98 17.57
C ASN A 509 -25.12 16.29 16.95
N GLY A 510 -25.02 16.54 15.64
CA GLY A 510 -23.76 16.82 14.94
C GLY A 510 -23.69 16.15 13.56
N PRO A 511 -22.61 16.38 12.79
CA PRO A 511 -22.42 15.76 11.47
C PRO A 511 -22.39 14.23 11.55
N LEU A 512 -22.74 13.57 10.44
CA LEU A 512 -22.58 12.12 10.34
C LEU A 512 -21.09 11.76 10.23
N ARG A 513 -20.71 10.69 10.90
CA ARG A 513 -19.36 10.11 10.93
C ARG A 513 -19.44 8.58 11.03
N VAL A 514 -18.31 7.88 11.04
CA VAL A 514 -18.32 6.45 11.42
C VAL A 514 -18.26 6.31 12.96
N LEU A 515 -18.42 5.09 13.45
CA LEU A 515 -18.43 4.78 14.89
C LEU A 515 -17.03 4.78 15.52
N THR A 516 -16.94 4.76 16.84
CA THR A 516 -15.69 4.48 17.59
C THR A 516 -15.68 3.05 18.13
N GLU A 517 -14.48 2.53 18.46
CA GLU A 517 -14.32 1.24 19.14
C GLU A 517 -15.20 1.17 20.41
N ALA A 518 -15.27 2.27 21.15
CA ALA A 518 -16.06 2.37 22.37
C ALA A 518 -17.57 2.34 22.10
N GLU A 519 -18.06 3.10 21.11
CA GLU A 519 -19.48 3.12 20.73
C GLU A 519 -19.95 1.76 20.18
N HIS A 520 -19.11 1.07 19.39
CA HIS A 520 -19.41 -0.29 18.93
C HIS A 520 -19.71 -1.23 20.10
N ASN A 521 -18.91 -1.13 21.16
CA ASN A 521 -19.08 -1.91 22.39
C ASN A 521 -20.31 -1.52 23.23
N VAL A 522 -20.95 -0.37 22.98
CA VAL A 522 -22.25 -0.02 23.57
C VAL A 522 -23.40 -0.70 22.84
N ILE A 523 -23.36 -0.75 21.50
CA ILE A 523 -24.45 -1.31 20.68
C ILE A 523 -24.36 -2.81 20.41
N ARG A 524 -23.19 -3.43 20.64
CA ARG A 524 -22.96 -4.88 20.52
C ARG A 524 -24.04 -5.73 21.21
N HIS A 525 -24.32 -6.88 20.61
CA HIS A 525 -25.31 -7.83 21.12
C HIS A 525 -25.00 -8.28 22.58
N GLN A 526 -26.03 -8.35 23.42
CA GLN A 526 -25.89 -8.61 24.87
C GLN A 526 -25.30 -9.99 25.22
N ASP A 527 -25.36 -10.93 24.29
CA ASP A 527 -24.73 -12.26 24.37
C ASP A 527 -23.39 -12.38 23.60
N HIS A 528 -22.88 -11.28 23.03
CA HIS A 528 -21.60 -11.19 22.28
C HIS A 528 -20.87 -9.87 22.61
N ASN A 529 -20.39 -9.70 23.84
CA ASN A 529 -19.67 -8.48 24.25
C ASN A 529 -18.65 -8.76 25.37
N LEU A 530 -17.79 -7.76 25.61
CA LEU A 530 -16.68 -7.83 26.56
C LEU A 530 -17.13 -8.10 28.01
N ASP A 531 -18.20 -7.46 28.50
CA ASP A 531 -18.67 -7.64 29.89
C ASP A 531 -19.15 -9.09 30.12
N ALA A 532 -19.85 -9.65 29.14
CA ALA A 532 -20.31 -11.03 29.17
C ALA A 532 -19.14 -12.02 29.07
N ALA A 533 -18.20 -11.81 28.13
CA ALA A 533 -17.03 -12.68 27.94
C ALA A 533 -16.08 -12.69 29.15
N ARG A 534 -15.81 -11.53 29.76
CA ARG A 534 -15.07 -11.41 31.04
C ARG A 534 -15.71 -12.21 32.18
N SER A 535 -17.03 -12.43 32.12
CA SER A 535 -17.80 -13.12 33.16
C SER A 535 -18.02 -14.61 32.86
N ASN A 536 -17.97 -15.01 31.59
CA ASN A 536 -18.17 -16.36 31.10
C ASN A 536 -17.52 -16.55 29.73
N VAL A 537 -16.57 -17.49 29.62
CA VAL A 537 -15.86 -17.80 28.36
C VAL A 537 -16.85 -18.17 27.24
N ASP A 538 -17.92 -18.92 27.55
CA ASP A 538 -18.95 -19.33 26.59
C ASP A 538 -19.84 -18.16 26.09
N ALA A 539 -19.60 -16.92 26.54
CA ALA A 539 -20.21 -15.72 25.99
C ALA A 539 -19.41 -15.12 24.82
N ASP A 540 -18.12 -15.41 24.69
CA ASP A 540 -17.43 -15.23 23.41
C ASP A 540 -17.75 -16.42 22.51
N LYS A 541 -18.71 -16.26 21.59
CA LYS A 541 -19.34 -17.41 20.93
C LYS A 541 -18.40 -18.21 20.04
N VAL A 542 -17.28 -17.64 19.58
CA VAL A 542 -16.29 -18.40 18.83
C VAL A 542 -15.64 -19.51 19.68
N MET A 543 -15.56 -19.37 21.01
CA MET A 543 -15.02 -20.40 21.91
C MET A 543 -15.85 -21.70 21.94
N VAL A 544 -17.13 -21.64 21.51
CA VAL A 544 -18.09 -22.76 21.64
C VAL A 544 -18.88 -23.05 20.36
N THR A 545 -18.73 -22.26 19.30
CA THR A 545 -19.57 -22.33 18.09
C THR A 545 -18.74 -22.51 16.82
N SER A 546 -19.01 -23.58 16.06
CA SER A 546 -18.45 -23.78 14.71
C SER A 546 -19.25 -23.01 13.64
N GLY A 547 -18.64 -22.74 12.49
CA GLY A 547 -19.29 -22.01 11.38
C GLY A 547 -20.64 -22.59 10.94
N SER A 548 -20.79 -23.93 10.96
CA SER A 548 -22.07 -24.58 10.66
C SER A 548 -23.20 -24.28 11.64
N ASN A 549 -22.92 -23.72 12.83
CA ASN A 549 -23.90 -23.48 13.89
C ASN A 549 -24.07 -22.00 14.28
N PHE A 550 -23.16 -21.11 13.87
CA PHE A 550 -23.28 -19.66 14.09
C PHE A 550 -24.64 -19.08 13.62
N PRO A 551 -25.16 -19.41 12.43
CA PRO A 551 -26.49 -18.94 12.00
C PRO A 551 -27.70 -19.59 12.70
N LYS A 552 -27.48 -20.58 13.58
CA LYS A 552 -28.55 -21.40 14.20
C LYS A 552 -28.82 -21.06 15.66
N GLY A 553 -28.08 -20.11 16.23
CA GLY A 553 -28.31 -19.60 17.59
C GLY A 553 -29.57 -18.73 17.69
N GLY A 554 -30.02 -18.45 18.91
CA GLY A 554 -31.11 -17.50 19.16
C GLY A 554 -30.72 -16.03 18.92
N THR A 555 -29.44 -15.77 18.66
CA THR A 555 -28.85 -14.47 18.36
C THR A 555 -28.43 -14.42 16.89
N GLY A 556 -27.67 -15.42 16.46
CA GLY A 556 -27.19 -15.56 15.09
C GLY A 556 -26.03 -14.61 14.77
N ALA A 557 -25.16 -15.04 13.85
CA ALA A 557 -24.20 -14.20 13.17
C ALA A 557 -23.72 -14.90 11.89
N ASN A 558 -23.23 -14.12 10.93
CA ASN A 558 -22.48 -14.62 9.78
C ASN A 558 -20.99 -14.41 10.05
N LEU A 559 -20.38 -15.40 10.70
CA LEU A 559 -19.03 -15.35 11.26
C LEU A 559 -18.45 -16.77 11.24
N ASN A 560 -17.12 -16.91 11.35
CA ASN A 560 -16.43 -18.20 11.42
C ASN A 560 -16.72 -19.11 10.19
N MET A 561 -16.82 -18.51 8.99
CA MET A 561 -17.21 -19.14 7.71
C MET A 561 -18.58 -19.85 7.75
N ALA A 562 -19.57 -19.17 8.32
CA ALA A 562 -20.99 -19.53 8.27
C ALA A 562 -21.54 -19.56 6.83
N TYR A 563 -21.15 -18.60 6.00
CA TYR A 563 -21.38 -18.54 4.56
C TYR A 563 -20.08 -18.08 3.88
N SER A 564 -20.01 -18.19 2.54
CA SER A 564 -18.92 -17.60 1.74
C SER A 564 -19.28 -16.25 1.10
N SER A 565 -20.24 -15.55 1.72
CA SER A 565 -20.66 -14.20 1.38
C SER A 565 -21.26 -13.50 2.58
N GLN A 566 -21.47 -12.19 2.44
CA GLN A 566 -22.39 -11.42 3.27
C GLN A 566 -23.84 -11.93 3.21
N ASN A 567 -24.69 -11.37 4.08
CA ASN A 567 -26.13 -11.55 4.16
C ASN A 567 -26.85 -10.18 4.17
N PRO A 568 -28.19 -10.15 3.97
CA PRO A 568 -28.98 -8.94 4.16
C PRO A 568 -28.81 -8.37 5.57
N VAL A 569 -28.66 -7.06 5.70
CA VAL A 569 -28.33 -6.37 6.97
C VAL A 569 -29.41 -6.46 8.05
N ASN A 570 -30.56 -7.08 7.75
CA ASN A 570 -31.69 -7.27 8.65
C ASN A 570 -32.04 -8.77 8.89
N PHE A 571 -31.13 -9.68 8.50
CA PHE A 571 -31.38 -11.13 8.52
C PHE A 571 -31.37 -11.74 9.92
N PHE A 572 -30.45 -11.31 10.79
CA PHE A 572 -30.36 -11.76 12.19
C PHE A 572 -31.13 -10.83 13.14
N PRO A 573 -31.58 -11.33 14.32
CA PRO A 573 -32.11 -10.48 15.39
C PRO A 573 -31.19 -9.32 15.79
N PRO A 574 -31.75 -8.12 16.10
CA PRO A 574 -30.97 -7.00 16.59
C PRO A 574 -30.51 -7.19 18.04
N SER A 575 -29.50 -6.42 18.43
CA SER A 575 -29.08 -6.24 19.83
C SER A 575 -30.15 -5.55 20.68
N HIS A 576 -29.96 -5.57 22.00
CA HIS A 576 -30.79 -4.84 22.96
C HIS A 576 -30.94 -3.32 22.70
N THR A 577 -30.06 -2.70 21.92
CA THR A 577 -30.16 -1.29 21.49
C THR A 577 -30.87 -1.11 20.13
N GLY A 578 -31.31 -2.20 19.50
CA GLY A 578 -32.03 -2.19 18.22
C GLY A 578 -31.13 -2.30 16.97
N HIS A 579 -29.82 -2.47 17.13
CA HIS A 579 -28.86 -2.49 16.03
C HIS A 579 -28.62 -3.91 15.51
N PHE A 580 -28.55 -4.05 14.19
CA PHE A 580 -28.31 -5.31 13.49
C PHE A 580 -26.83 -5.52 13.17
N ASP A 581 -26.44 -6.78 12.93
CA ASP A 581 -25.12 -7.21 12.47
C ASP A 581 -23.90 -6.61 13.22
N THR A 582 -24.05 -6.26 14.50
CA THR A 582 -22.95 -5.76 15.39
C THR A 582 -21.83 -6.79 15.69
N VAL A 583 -21.90 -7.95 15.04
CA VAL A 583 -20.93 -9.06 15.06
C VAL A 583 -21.09 -9.84 13.74
N GLY A 584 -20.03 -9.98 12.96
CA GLY A 584 -20.06 -10.68 11.68
C GLY A 584 -20.71 -9.90 10.54
N ASN A 585 -20.97 -10.62 9.45
CA ASN A 585 -21.38 -10.12 8.12
C ASN A 585 -20.26 -9.29 7.45
N ALA A 586 -19.87 -8.15 8.02
CA ALA A 586 -18.76 -7.32 7.56
C ALA A 586 -18.05 -6.63 8.74
N TRP A 587 -16.73 -6.43 8.61
CA TRP A 587 -15.98 -5.56 9.51
C TRP A 587 -16.51 -4.12 9.46
N GLU A 588 -16.54 -3.41 10.58
CA GLU A 588 -16.96 -2.00 10.60
C GLU A 588 -15.77 -1.06 10.83
N TRP A 589 -15.57 -0.12 9.89
CA TRP A 589 -14.60 0.96 10.02
C TRP A 589 -14.92 1.88 11.21
N THR A 590 -13.88 2.29 11.93
CA THR A 590 -13.99 3.17 13.10
C THR A 590 -13.18 4.46 12.94
N GLU A 591 -13.50 5.49 13.73
CA GLU A 591 -12.71 6.72 13.84
C GLU A 591 -11.40 6.54 14.63
N ASP A 592 -11.25 5.45 15.40
CA ASP A 592 -10.03 5.17 16.15
C ASP A 592 -8.86 4.83 15.20
N HIS A 593 -7.72 5.50 15.38
CA HIS A 593 -6.45 5.02 14.86
C HIS A 593 -6.06 3.75 15.64
N PHE A 594 -5.34 2.82 15.01
CA PHE A 594 -4.82 1.67 15.74
C PHE A 594 -3.91 2.12 16.87
N ASN A 595 -4.19 1.64 18.09
CA ASN A 595 -3.65 2.21 19.32
C ASN A 595 -3.38 1.14 20.39
N PRO A 596 -2.31 1.29 21.20
CA PRO A 596 -2.08 0.44 22.35
C PRO A 596 -3.07 0.77 23.48
N LEU A 597 -3.51 -0.27 24.20
CA LEU A 597 -4.23 -0.08 25.45
C LEU A 597 -3.25 0.29 26.59
N LYS A 598 -3.77 0.76 27.73
CA LYS A 598 -2.90 1.06 28.87
C LYS A 598 -2.35 -0.24 29.46
N ASN A 599 -1.03 -0.30 29.67
CA ASN A 599 -0.30 -1.52 30.01
C ASN A 599 -0.34 -2.57 28.87
N PHE A 600 -0.42 -2.12 27.60
CA PHE A 600 0.03 -2.92 26.47
C PHE A 600 1.50 -3.33 26.67
N GLU A 601 1.80 -4.62 26.44
CA GLU A 601 3.15 -5.18 26.46
C GLU A 601 3.33 -6.07 25.22
N VAL A 602 4.48 -5.95 24.57
CA VAL A 602 4.80 -6.62 23.31
C VAL A 602 5.09 -8.10 23.55
N HIS A 603 4.48 -9.00 22.77
CA HIS A 603 4.73 -10.43 22.94
C HIS A 603 6.04 -10.86 22.26
N HIS A 604 7.03 -11.28 23.06
CA HIS A 604 8.41 -11.54 22.65
C HIS A 604 8.63 -12.56 21.51
N VAL A 605 7.60 -13.31 21.09
CA VAL A 605 7.68 -14.22 19.92
C VAL A 605 7.36 -13.48 18.61
N TYR A 606 6.61 -12.38 18.68
CA TYR A 606 6.18 -11.58 17.52
C TYR A 606 6.08 -10.10 17.93
N ASP A 607 7.23 -9.46 18.00
CA ASP A 607 7.41 -8.09 18.50
C ASP A 607 7.04 -6.98 17.49
N ASP A 608 7.02 -7.33 16.21
CA ASP A 608 6.68 -6.48 15.07
C ASP A 608 5.22 -6.59 14.59
N PHE A 609 4.34 -7.35 15.27
CA PHE A 609 2.95 -7.51 14.83
C PHE A 609 2.10 -6.23 14.96
N SER A 610 2.09 -5.60 16.13
CA SER A 610 1.26 -4.40 16.38
C SER A 610 2.07 -3.10 16.44
N THR A 611 3.31 -3.15 16.91
CA THR A 611 4.07 -1.94 17.23
C THR A 611 4.37 -1.02 16.03
N PRO A 612 4.64 -1.50 14.80
CA PRO A 612 4.89 -0.61 13.66
C PRO A 612 3.63 0.15 13.21
N CYS A 613 2.45 -0.39 13.51
CA CYS A 613 1.16 0.14 13.04
C CYS A 613 0.54 1.18 13.99
N PHE A 614 1.16 1.45 15.14
CA PHE A 614 0.81 2.58 16.02
C PHE A 614 1.35 3.93 15.47
N ASP A 615 1.20 4.13 14.15
CA ASP A 615 1.79 5.24 13.38
C ASP A 615 0.81 6.39 13.08
N GLY A 616 -0.42 6.30 13.59
CA GLY A 616 -1.47 7.30 13.36
C GLY A 616 -1.98 7.37 11.91
N LYS A 617 -1.68 6.36 11.09
CA LYS A 617 -2.07 6.24 9.68
C LYS A 617 -2.73 4.87 9.37
N HIS A 618 -3.00 4.06 10.38
CA HIS A 618 -3.85 2.87 10.30
C HIS A 618 -5.16 3.12 11.05
N SER A 619 -6.30 2.89 10.41
CA SER A 619 -7.62 2.98 11.02
C SER A 619 -8.06 1.62 11.56
N MET A 620 -8.71 1.59 12.72
CA MET A 620 -9.24 0.36 13.29
C MET A 620 -10.53 -0.10 12.61
N ILE A 621 -10.68 -1.42 12.54
CA ILE A 621 -11.91 -2.14 12.18
C ILE A 621 -12.35 -3.05 13.34
N VAL A 622 -13.66 -3.21 13.52
CA VAL A 622 -14.25 -4.01 14.62
C VAL A 622 -15.42 -4.88 14.12
N GLY A 623 -15.66 -6.01 14.78
CA GLY A 623 -16.89 -6.81 14.60
C GLY A 623 -16.75 -8.15 13.87
N GLY A 624 -15.73 -8.33 13.02
CA GLY A 624 -15.55 -9.51 12.19
C GLY A 624 -16.44 -9.52 10.93
N SER A 625 -15.97 -10.13 9.84
CA SER A 625 -16.73 -10.37 8.62
C SER A 625 -17.25 -11.82 8.53
N PHE A 626 -17.96 -12.14 7.44
CA PHE A 626 -18.32 -13.54 7.12
C PHE A 626 -17.11 -14.49 6.97
N MET A 627 -15.92 -13.96 6.65
CA MET A 627 -14.67 -14.73 6.51
C MET A 627 -13.87 -14.84 7.80
N SER A 628 -13.99 -13.91 8.75
CA SER A 628 -13.22 -13.93 10.00
C SER A 628 -13.41 -15.24 10.75
N THR A 629 -12.32 -15.86 11.19
CA THR A 629 -12.34 -17.11 11.96
C THR A 629 -11.40 -17.08 13.15
N GLY A 630 -11.64 -17.95 14.14
CA GLY A 630 -10.77 -18.02 15.31
C GLY A 630 -10.74 -16.70 16.08
N ASP A 631 -9.55 -16.15 16.32
CA ASP A 631 -9.40 -14.92 17.09
C ASP A 631 -10.02 -13.68 16.41
N GLU A 632 -9.97 -13.58 15.09
CA GLU A 632 -10.65 -12.52 14.32
C GLU A 632 -12.17 -12.49 14.56
N ALA A 633 -12.74 -13.64 14.94
CA ALA A 633 -14.14 -13.83 15.27
C ALA A 633 -14.43 -13.71 16.78
N SER A 634 -13.45 -13.33 17.60
CA SER A 634 -13.63 -13.05 19.03
C SER A 634 -14.26 -11.67 19.27
N VAL A 635 -15.02 -11.54 20.36
CA VAL A 635 -15.46 -10.22 20.85
C VAL A 635 -14.29 -9.31 21.24
N PHE A 636 -13.09 -9.86 21.50
CA PHE A 636 -11.90 -9.09 21.89
C PHE A 636 -11.12 -8.51 20.70
N ALA A 637 -11.32 -9.01 19.48
CA ALA A 637 -10.54 -8.69 18.28
C ALA A 637 -10.43 -7.18 17.98
N ARG A 638 -9.20 -6.71 17.70
CA ARG A 638 -8.85 -5.31 17.37
C ARG A 638 -7.95 -5.27 16.14
N PHE A 639 -8.56 -5.24 14.95
CA PHE A 639 -7.82 -5.23 13.69
C PHE A 639 -7.73 -3.83 13.08
N HIS A 640 -6.80 -3.66 12.15
CA HIS A 640 -6.45 -2.36 11.59
C HIS A 640 -5.87 -2.51 10.19
N PHE A 641 -6.07 -1.50 9.33
CA PHE A 641 -5.43 -1.45 8.02
C PHE A 641 -5.20 0.00 7.58
N ARG A 642 -4.41 0.19 6.51
CA ARG A 642 -4.31 1.48 5.81
C ARG A 642 -5.71 1.91 5.32
N PRO A 643 -6.09 3.20 5.45
CA PRO A 643 -7.39 3.72 5.02
C PRO A 643 -7.83 3.38 3.59
N HIS A 644 -6.89 3.10 2.69
CA HIS A 644 -7.09 2.74 1.29
C HIS A 644 -7.14 1.23 0.98
N PHE A 645 -6.94 0.36 1.96
CA PHE A 645 -6.97 -1.08 1.75
C PHE A 645 -8.40 -1.60 1.57
N LEU A 646 -8.56 -2.53 0.62
CA LEU A 646 -9.78 -3.31 0.45
C LEU A 646 -9.82 -4.39 1.52
N GLN A 647 -10.98 -4.56 2.16
CA GLN A 647 -11.29 -5.63 3.10
C GLN A 647 -12.77 -6.03 2.94
N HIS A 648 -13.22 -7.06 3.67
CA HIS A 648 -14.66 -7.35 3.81
C HIS A 648 -15.31 -6.39 4.83
N SER A 649 -15.19 -5.09 4.57
CA SER A 649 -15.44 -4.00 5.50
C SER A 649 -16.55 -3.05 5.03
N GLY A 650 -17.60 -2.93 5.83
CA GLY A 650 -18.61 -1.88 5.72
C GLY A 650 -18.44 -0.81 6.80
N PHE A 651 -19.54 -0.10 7.08
CA PHE A 651 -19.60 0.94 8.11
C PHE A 651 -21.05 1.25 8.49
N ARG A 652 -21.22 1.96 9.61
CA ARG A 652 -22.48 2.50 10.12
C ARG A 652 -22.33 3.99 10.36
N LEU A 653 -23.43 4.73 10.17
CA LEU A 653 -23.48 6.16 10.48
C LEU A 653 -23.64 6.38 11.99
N VAL A 654 -22.94 7.38 12.54
CA VAL A 654 -23.08 7.86 13.91
C VAL A 654 -23.15 9.40 13.95
N SER A 655 -23.88 9.93 14.94
CA SER A 655 -23.88 11.35 15.34
C SER A 655 -24.00 11.42 16.87
N SER A 656 -23.15 12.19 17.56
CA SER A 656 -22.97 12.14 19.03
C SER A 656 -23.11 13.51 19.69
N ASP A 657 -23.68 13.56 20.90
CA ASP A 657 -23.82 14.79 21.70
C ASP A 657 -22.45 15.30 22.22
N GLY A 658 -21.65 15.87 21.31
CA GLY A 658 -20.29 16.34 21.56
C GLY A 658 -19.22 15.61 20.75
N GLU A 659 -17.96 15.81 21.14
CA GLU A 659 -16.78 15.23 20.50
C GLU A 659 -16.82 13.68 20.56
N ALA A 660 -16.34 13.03 19.50
CA ALA A 660 -16.29 11.58 19.43
C ALA A 660 -15.25 11.02 20.42
N PRO A 661 -15.51 9.92 21.14
CA PRO A 661 -14.54 9.31 22.04
C PRO A 661 -13.47 8.46 21.29
N ALA A 662 -13.00 8.97 20.15
CA ALA A 662 -12.04 8.34 19.25
C ALA A 662 -10.60 8.53 19.73
N MET A 663 -9.74 7.54 19.52
CA MET A 663 -8.31 7.67 19.78
C MET A 663 -7.54 8.04 18.51
N HIS A 664 -6.96 9.23 18.50
CA HIS A 664 -5.98 9.66 17.48
C HIS A 664 -4.61 9.78 18.13
N LEU A 665 -3.60 9.10 17.58
CA LEU A 665 -2.29 8.99 18.23
C LEU A 665 -1.44 10.27 18.21
N PHE A 666 -1.60 11.14 17.21
CA PHE A 666 -0.86 12.41 17.14
C PHE A 666 -1.78 13.57 16.70
N PRO A 667 -1.62 14.79 17.25
CA PRO A 667 -2.26 15.98 16.72
C PRO A 667 -1.85 16.19 15.26
N GLY A 668 -2.82 16.21 14.34
CA GLY A 668 -2.56 16.36 12.91
C GLY A 668 -2.11 15.09 12.18
N SER A 669 -1.90 13.94 12.84
CA SER A 669 -1.80 12.66 12.09
C SER A 669 -3.14 12.40 11.43
N PHE A 670 -3.10 12.37 10.09
CA PHE A 670 -4.19 12.11 9.15
C PHE A 670 -5.63 12.21 9.68
N SER A 671 -6.13 13.44 9.90
CA SER A 671 -7.55 13.61 10.21
C SER A 671 -8.41 13.36 8.95
N GLY A 672 -9.16 12.26 8.94
CA GLY A 672 -10.23 11.99 7.99
C GLY A 672 -11.42 12.96 8.14
N GLN A 673 -11.20 14.25 7.91
CA GLN A 673 -12.18 15.36 7.93
C GLN A 673 -13.08 15.51 9.18
N ALA A 674 -12.83 14.79 10.29
CA ALA A 674 -13.51 15.00 11.57
C ALA A 674 -13.14 16.34 12.23
N ALA A 675 -11.88 16.78 12.10
CA ALA A 675 -11.33 17.93 12.83
C ALA A 675 -11.96 19.31 12.50
N LYS A 676 -12.75 19.44 11.41
CA LYS A 676 -13.38 20.72 11.03
C LYS A 676 -14.75 20.99 11.67
N ALA A 677 -15.22 20.13 12.57
CA ALA A 677 -16.42 20.37 13.39
C ALA A 677 -16.11 20.82 14.83
N ALA A 678 -14.84 20.81 15.25
CA ALA A 678 -14.40 21.06 16.62
C ALA A 678 -13.65 22.40 16.79
N SER A 679 -14.19 23.48 16.21
CA SER A 679 -13.73 24.86 16.44
C SER A 679 -14.67 25.61 17.39
N GLU A 680 -14.12 26.47 18.26
CA GLU A 680 -14.83 27.34 19.22
C GLU A 680 -15.32 26.70 20.55
N ALA A 681 -14.48 25.88 21.21
CA ALA A 681 -14.68 25.52 22.63
C ALA A 681 -13.37 25.44 23.46
N ASP A 682 -12.85 26.61 23.85
CA ASP A 682 -12.05 26.84 25.08
C ASP A 682 -10.82 25.93 25.36
N TYR A 683 -9.70 26.19 24.68
CA TYR A 683 -8.38 26.18 25.34
C TYR A 683 -7.47 27.29 24.77
N GLY A 684 -7.02 28.19 25.64
CA GLY A 684 -6.22 29.35 25.25
C GLY A 684 -4.73 29.06 25.10
N ALA A 685 -4.28 28.77 23.88
CA ALA A 685 -2.87 28.85 23.48
C ALA A 685 -2.77 29.41 22.05
N GLU A 686 -1.97 30.45 21.85
CA GLU A 686 -1.71 30.99 20.51
C GLU A 686 -0.72 30.07 19.77
N ILE A 687 -1.22 29.30 18.80
CA ILE A 687 -0.40 28.54 17.84
C ILE A 687 -0.93 28.87 16.45
N SER A 688 -0.02 29.23 15.54
CA SER A 688 -0.33 29.69 14.18
C SER A 688 -0.65 28.53 13.24
N GLU A 689 -1.72 28.68 12.44
CA GLU A 689 -2.01 27.81 11.31
C GLU A 689 -0.97 28.01 10.19
N GLU A 690 -0.16 26.99 9.87
CA GLU A 690 0.36 26.63 8.52
C GLU A 690 1.51 25.59 8.63
N THR A 691 1.18 24.30 8.72
CA THR A 691 2.13 23.20 8.45
C THR A 691 1.44 22.07 7.68
N SER A 692 1.77 21.93 6.40
CA SER A 692 1.43 20.76 5.60
C SER A 692 2.43 19.64 5.90
N SER A 693 1.95 18.48 6.37
CA SER A 693 2.77 17.35 6.82
C SER A 693 3.90 17.01 5.84
N ASN A 694 5.13 17.34 6.20
CA ASN A 694 6.29 17.26 5.33
C ASN A 694 7.20 16.12 5.80
N VAL A 695 7.70 15.33 4.85
CA VAL A 695 8.61 14.20 5.13
C VAL A 695 9.85 14.63 5.92
N TYR A 696 10.24 15.91 5.83
CA TYR A 696 11.35 16.54 6.54
C TYR A 696 11.06 17.01 7.99
N GLU A 697 10.03 16.50 8.66
CA GLU A 697 9.58 17.00 9.98
C GLU A 697 9.95 16.13 11.21
N THR A 698 10.59 14.96 11.04
CA THR A 698 10.96 14.09 12.19
C THR A 698 12.27 14.49 12.88
N ASP A 699 12.37 14.24 14.20
CA ASP A 699 13.57 14.54 15.02
C ASP A 699 14.80 13.70 14.60
N ASP A 700 14.62 12.48 14.12
CA ASP A 700 15.71 11.66 13.55
C ASP A 700 16.28 12.30 12.28
N LEU A 701 15.41 12.80 11.40
CA LEU A 701 15.81 13.40 10.13
C LEU A 701 16.42 14.79 10.36
N MET A 702 15.91 15.56 11.32
CA MET A 702 16.57 16.74 11.88
C MET A 702 17.98 16.42 12.37
N SER A 703 18.13 15.38 13.20
CA SER A 703 19.41 14.96 13.76
C SER A 703 20.41 14.48 12.70
N MET A 704 19.94 13.78 11.67
CA MET A 704 20.74 13.40 10.50
C MET A 704 21.22 14.60 9.68
N TYR A 705 20.36 15.60 9.42
CA TYR A 705 20.74 16.80 8.67
C TYR A 705 21.65 17.73 9.49
N LEU A 706 21.45 17.87 10.80
CA LEU A 706 22.38 18.55 11.71
C LEU A 706 23.76 17.85 11.69
N GLY A 707 23.80 16.51 11.70
CA GLY A 707 25.04 15.74 11.57
C GLY A 707 25.75 15.91 10.22
N LEU A 708 25.00 16.01 9.12
CA LEU A 708 25.53 16.26 7.77
C LEU A 708 26.09 17.69 7.61
N HIS A 709 25.39 18.70 8.15
CA HIS A 709 25.74 20.11 8.01
C HIS A 709 26.79 20.59 9.00
N PHE A 710 26.86 20.00 10.20
CA PHE A 710 27.76 20.41 11.28
C PHE A 710 28.56 19.20 11.82
N PRO A 711 29.38 18.52 10.98
CA PRO A 711 30.02 17.24 11.33
C PRO A 711 31.09 17.32 12.43
N LEU A 712 31.54 18.53 12.77
CA LEU A 712 32.49 18.79 13.87
C LEU A 712 31.81 18.82 15.25
N SER A 713 30.48 18.78 15.31
CA SER A 713 29.68 18.74 16.54
C SER A 713 30.08 17.57 17.45
N GLY A 714 30.00 17.77 18.77
CA GLY A 714 30.47 16.84 19.81
C GLY A 714 32.00 16.74 19.94
N SER A 715 32.74 16.67 18.83
CA SER A 715 34.21 16.53 18.86
C SER A 715 34.93 17.70 19.56
N ARG A 716 34.36 18.90 19.45
CA ARG A 716 34.85 20.13 20.11
C ARG A 716 34.46 20.23 21.59
N GLU A 717 33.55 19.39 22.05
CA GLU A 717 33.05 19.34 23.44
C GLU A 717 33.67 18.19 24.27
N GLY A 718 34.59 17.42 23.67
CA GLY A 718 35.23 16.26 24.33
C GLY A 718 34.43 14.96 24.26
N VAL A 719 33.42 14.89 23.38
CA VAL A 719 32.61 13.70 23.10
C VAL A 719 33.08 13.08 21.78
N ASP A 720 32.95 11.76 21.61
CA ASP A 720 33.08 11.09 20.30
C ASP A 720 32.40 11.94 19.21
N ALA A 721 33.05 12.14 18.06
CA ALA A 721 32.49 12.93 16.97
C ALA A 721 31.14 12.39 16.45
N VAL A 722 30.47 13.14 15.57
CA VAL A 722 29.35 12.60 14.77
C VAL A 722 29.83 11.33 14.05
N ILE A 723 30.92 11.42 13.30
CA ILE A 723 31.55 10.25 12.64
C ILE A 723 32.92 9.96 13.27
N ASP A 724 32.90 9.17 14.35
CA ASP A 724 34.11 8.64 15.01
C ASP A 724 34.29 7.15 14.69
N HIS A 725 35.03 6.87 13.61
CA HIS A 725 35.41 5.51 13.22
C HIS A 725 36.68 5.54 12.35
N VAL A 726 37.65 4.65 12.62
CA VAL A 726 38.93 4.61 11.88
C VAL A 726 38.83 4.26 10.39
N ALA A 727 37.70 3.67 9.97
CA ALA A 727 37.39 3.42 8.56
C ALA A 727 36.28 4.34 8.03
N ALA A 728 36.05 5.49 8.68
CA ALA A 728 35.10 6.49 8.20
C ALA A 728 35.54 7.08 6.84
N PRO A 729 34.61 7.28 5.89
CA PRO A 729 34.86 8.08 4.69
C PRO A 729 34.96 9.57 5.04
N LEU A 730 36.07 9.97 5.67
CA LEU A 730 36.33 11.35 6.11
C LEU A 730 36.28 12.36 4.95
N HIS A 731 36.58 11.91 3.73
CA HIS A 731 36.45 12.69 2.50
C HIS A 731 34.99 12.98 2.11
N GLY A 732 33.99 12.38 2.74
CA GLY A 732 32.58 12.74 2.60
C GLY A 732 32.05 13.73 3.67
N LEU A 733 32.90 14.17 4.61
CA LEU A 733 32.54 15.18 5.62
C LEU A 733 32.60 16.62 5.07
N ARG A 734 31.93 17.54 5.78
CA ARG A 734 31.85 18.99 5.47
C ARG A 734 31.29 19.26 4.06
N PHE A 735 30.29 18.45 3.68
CA PHE A 735 29.69 18.50 2.35
C PHE A 735 29.07 19.88 2.04
N PRO A 736 28.15 20.45 2.86
CA PRO A 736 27.61 21.80 2.64
C PRO A 736 28.68 22.88 2.48
N GLN A 737 29.74 22.81 3.29
CA GLN A 737 30.85 23.77 3.21
C GLN A 737 31.62 23.63 1.90
N ARG A 738 31.78 22.42 1.36
CA ARG A 738 32.39 22.22 0.03
C ARG A 738 31.53 22.78 -1.10
N VAL A 739 30.20 22.62 -1.05
CA VAL A 739 29.32 23.19 -2.08
C VAL A 739 29.39 24.73 -2.06
N ALA A 740 29.38 25.35 -0.88
CA ALA A 740 29.56 26.80 -0.73
C ALA A 740 30.94 27.30 -1.21
N ASN A 741 32.02 26.56 -0.90
CA ASN A 741 33.37 26.87 -1.37
C ASN A 741 33.50 26.69 -2.90
N LEU A 742 32.85 25.67 -3.49
CA LEU A 742 32.81 25.46 -4.93
C LEU A 742 32.09 26.61 -5.65
N LEU A 743 30.95 27.09 -5.15
CA LEU A 743 30.29 28.27 -5.71
C LEU A 743 31.21 29.50 -5.62
N THR A 744 31.80 29.74 -4.44
CA THR A 744 32.72 30.86 -4.19
C THR A 744 33.93 30.85 -5.13
N ALA A 745 34.46 29.66 -5.47
CA ALA A 745 35.60 29.50 -6.37
C ALA A 745 35.26 29.70 -7.87
N LEU A 746 33.99 29.55 -8.26
CA LEU A 746 33.53 29.65 -9.66
C LEU A 746 32.85 30.99 -9.99
N ALA A 747 32.31 31.67 -8.98
CA ALA A 747 31.61 32.94 -9.08
C ALA A 747 32.51 34.12 -9.52
N PRO A 748 31.93 35.23 -10.06
CA PRO A 748 32.69 36.39 -10.53
C PRO A 748 33.33 37.21 -9.39
N GLU A 749 34.23 38.16 -9.74
CA GLU A 749 34.99 39.01 -8.80
C GLU A 749 34.15 39.82 -7.79
N LYS A 750 32.83 39.92 -7.97
CA LYS A 750 31.90 40.55 -7.04
C LYS A 750 30.89 39.53 -6.52
N LEU A 751 30.99 39.22 -5.22
CA LEU A 751 30.11 38.31 -4.49
C LEU A 751 29.13 39.12 -3.64
N GLU A 752 28.08 39.67 -4.23
CA GLU A 752 27.15 40.54 -3.49
C GLU A 752 25.95 39.76 -2.95
N ARG A 753 25.31 38.94 -3.78
CA ARG A 753 24.09 38.19 -3.43
C ARG A 753 24.17 36.71 -3.84
N ALA A 754 23.93 35.81 -2.89
CA ALA A 754 23.74 34.38 -3.13
C ALA A 754 22.31 33.90 -2.83
N LEU A 755 21.89 32.80 -3.46
CA LEU A 755 20.65 32.07 -3.17
C LEU A 755 20.98 30.59 -2.87
N ASP A 756 20.50 30.09 -1.74
CA ASP A 756 20.65 28.69 -1.31
C ASP A 756 19.27 28.02 -1.34
N VAL A 757 19.04 27.17 -2.36
CA VAL A 757 17.74 26.52 -2.63
C VAL A 757 17.78 25.10 -2.05
N GLY A 758 16.85 24.80 -1.14
CA GLY A 758 16.90 23.57 -0.34
C GLY A 758 17.99 23.66 0.72
N CYS A 759 18.01 24.76 1.49
CA CYS A 759 19.10 25.06 2.42
C CYS A 759 19.19 24.11 3.62
N ALA A 760 18.14 23.31 3.86
CA ALA A 760 17.90 22.56 5.09
C ALA A 760 18.28 23.39 6.33
N VAL A 761 19.06 22.82 7.25
CA VAL A 761 19.50 23.45 8.52
C VAL A 761 20.58 24.55 8.35
N GLY A 762 20.72 25.14 7.16
CA GLY A 762 21.48 26.38 6.92
C GLY A 762 23.00 26.26 6.79
N GLY A 763 23.58 25.07 6.97
CA GLY A 763 25.04 24.86 6.92
C GLY A 763 25.74 25.34 5.63
N THR A 764 25.09 25.25 4.47
CA THR A 764 25.61 25.83 3.20
C THR A 764 25.53 27.36 3.24
N SER A 765 24.39 27.90 3.65
CA SER A 765 24.07 29.33 3.70
C SER A 765 25.01 30.10 4.64
N PHE A 766 25.31 29.53 5.81
CA PHE A 766 26.28 30.09 6.77
C PHE A 766 27.71 30.13 6.22
N GLU A 767 28.13 29.14 5.43
CA GLU A 767 29.45 29.14 4.79
C GLU A 767 29.51 30.18 3.65
N LEU A 768 28.45 30.28 2.82
CA LEU A 768 28.34 31.31 1.78
C LEU A 768 28.43 32.73 2.35
N ALA A 769 27.80 32.98 3.50
CA ALA A 769 27.78 34.30 4.13
C ALA A 769 29.16 34.83 4.55
N LYS A 770 30.20 33.97 4.62
CA LYS A 770 31.59 34.42 4.81
C LYS A 770 32.07 35.29 3.65
N SER A 771 31.68 34.92 2.43
CA SER A 771 32.16 35.49 1.16
C SER A 771 31.15 36.42 0.50
N PHE A 772 29.86 36.13 0.61
CA PHE A 772 28.77 36.97 0.08
C PHE A 772 28.29 37.98 1.12
N ASN A 773 27.92 39.18 0.66
CA ASN A 773 27.37 40.22 1.53
C ASN A 773 25.94 39.93 2.00
N HIS A 774 25.18 39.17 1.21
CA HIS A 774 23.79 38.78 1.48
C HIS A 774 23.49 37.39 0.91
N VAL A 775 22.77 36.56 1.65
CA VAL A 775 22.35 35.22 1.24
C VAL A 775 20.84 35.08 1.49
N GLU A 776 20.06 34.86 0.44
CA GLU A 776 18.69 34.33 0.59
C GLU A 776 18.78 32.80 0.72
N ALA A 777 18.08 32.20 1.68
CA ALA A 777 18.12 30.77 1.91
C ALA A 777 16.72 30.24 2.24
N PHE A 778 16.31 29.16 1.59
CA PHE A 778 15.00 28.57 1.87
C PHE A 778 14.93 27.06 1.67
N ASP A 779 14.01 26.46 2.40
CA ASP A 779 13.67 25.04 2.33
C ASP A 779 12.14 24.86 2.39
N PHE A 780 11.65 23.69 2.01
CA PHE A 780 10.23 23.34 2.12
C PHE A 780 9.85 22.98 3.57
N SER A 781 10.82 22.52 4.38
CA SER A 781 10.64 22.24 5.81
C SER A 781 10.77 23.50 6.67
N ASP A 782 9.70 23.95 7.33
CA ASP A 782 9.88 24.99 8.36
C ASP A 782 10.67 24.45 9.55
N ASN A 783 10.59 23.16 9.91
CA ASN A 783 11.44 22.60 10.98
C ASN A 783 12.94 22.84 10.69
N PHE A 784 13.41 22.57 9.47
CA PHE A 784 14.80 22.87 9.07
C PHE A 784 15.10 24.39 9.06
N VAL A 785 14.21 25.19 8.48
CA VAL A 785 14.35 26.66 8.40
C VAL A 785 14.37 27.29 9.80
N SER A 786 13.55 26.81 10.72
CA SER A 786 13.45 27.26 12.11
C SER A 786 14.61 26.78 12.96
N ALA A 787 15.17 25.59 12.71
CA ALA A 787 16.47 25.20 13.27
C ALA A 787 17.60 26.15 12.78
N ALA A 788 17.61 26.52 11.50
CA ALA A 788 18.57 27.48 10.96
C ALA A 788 18.41 28.90 11.55
N LYS A 789 17.18 29.41 11.68
CA LYS A 789 16.87 30.68 12.38
C LYS A 789 17.31 30.66 13.85
N ARG A 790 17.13 29.54 14.56
CA ARG A 790 17.56 29.36 15.96
C ARG A 790 19.09 29.42 16.08
N LEU A 791 19.83 28.69 15.24
CA LEU A 791 21.29 28.81 15.16
C LEU A 791 21.74 30.24 14.84
N GLN A 792 21.07 30.91 13.88
CA GLN A 792 21.33 32.31 13.52
C GLN A 792 21.09 33.29 14.70
N SER A 793 20.19 32.97 15.62
CA SER A 793 19.93 33.78 16.83
C SER A 793 21.01 33.63 17.91
N GLY A 794 21.94 32.69 17.73
CA GLY A 794 22.95 32.31 18.73
C GLY A 794 22.46 31.26 19.73
N GLU A 795 21.37 30.56 19.43
CA GLU A 795 20.89 29.45 20.26
C GLU A 795 21.80 28.22 20.10
N GLN A 796 22.26 27.67 21.22
CA GLN A 796 23.03 26.43 21.24
C GLN A 796 22.08 25.23 21.09
N LEU A 797 21.79 24.84 19.84
CA LEU A 797 21.00 23.63 19.59
C LEU A 797 21.73 22.37 20.04
N THR A 798 20.96 21.43 20.56
CA THR A 798 21.37 20.07 20.95
C THR A 798 20.44 19.05 20.28
N PHE A 799 21.00 17.95 19.77
CA PHE A 799 20.27 16.90 19.06
C PHE A 799 20.73 15.51 19.50
N GLU A 800 19.87 14.50 19.32
CA GLU A 800 20.14 13.12 19.70
C GLU A 800 20.87 12.38 18.56
N VAL A 801 21.87 11.57 18.90
CA VAL A 801 22.76 10.92 17.93
C VAL A 801 22.81 9.42 18.24
N PRO A 802 22.05 8.57 17.52
CA PRO A 802 21.91 7.15 17.84
C PRO A 802 23.25 6.39 17.85
N ILE A 803 23.44 5.46 18.79
CA ILE A 803 24.64 4.65 18.93
C ILE A 803 24.37 3.24 18.40
N GLU A 804 23.49 2.50 19.06
CA GLU A 804 23.01 1.16 18.69
C GLU A 804 21.71 0.84 19.47
N GLY A 805 20.67 0.35 18.79
CA GLY A 805 19.32 0.28 19.36
C GLY A 805 18.82 1.64 19.86
N ASP A 806 18.09 1.63 20.97
CA ASP A 806 17.55 2.82 21.64
C ASP A 806 18.62 3.70 22.33
N ILE A 807 19.90 3.27 22.31
CA ILE A 807 20.98 4.00 22.97
C ILE A 807 21.38 5.20 22.11
N SER A 808 20.99 6.41 22.53
CA SER A 808 21.43 7.67 21.93
C SER A 808 22.57 8.34 22.72
N LYS A 809 23.08 9.47 22.20
CA LYS A 809 23.81 10.49 22.97
C LYS A 809 23.35 11.87 22.52
N GLN A 810 23.28 12.85 23.42
CA GLN A 810 23.07 14.24 23.02
C GLN A 810 24.37 14.88 22.54
N VAL A 811 24.27 15.73 21.51
CA VAL A 811 25.38 16.42 20.86
C VAL A 811 24.97 17.86 20.57
N SER A 812 25.81 18.84 20.93
CA SER A 812 25.57 20.25 20.62
C SER A 812 26.08 20.61 19.23
N VAL A 813 25.30 21.39 18.47
CA VAL A 813 25.67 21.87 17.13
C VAL A 813 26.84 22.85 17.24
N VAL A 814 27.97 22.56 16.60
CA VAL A 814 29.13 23.47 16.57
C VAL A 814 29.38 24.00 15.16
N GLN A 815 29.40 25.33 15.07
CA GLN A 815 29.59 26.07 13.82
C GLN A 815 31.02 25.99 13.29
N GLU A 816 31.15 26.23 11.99
CA GLU A 816 32.41 26.18 11.25
C GLU A 816 33.28 27.41 11.48
N ASP A 817 34.60 27.24 11.39
CA ASP A 817 35.53 28.32 11.74
C ASP A 817 35.37 29.52 10.79
N GLY A 818 35.16 30.70 11.39
CA GLY A 818 34.83 31.93 10.67
C GLY A 818 33.33 32.18 10.43
N VAL A 819 32.42 31.33 10.93
CA VAL A 819 30.99 31.66 11.07
C VAL A 819 30.75 32.27 12.46
N ASP A 820 30.61 33.59 12.52
CA ASP A 820 30.15 34.31 13.72
C ASP A 820 28.79 34.99 13.50
N MET A 821 28.22 35.60 14.54
CA MET A 821 26.91 36.27 14.48
C MET A 821 26.82 37.36 13.39
N SER A 822 27.92 38.03 13.02
CA SER A 822 27.99 39.05 11.97
C SER A 822 28.12 38.48 10.55
N VAL A 823 28.46 37.19 10.46
CA VAL A 823 28.36 36.39 9.24
C VAL A 823 26.94 35.83 9.14
N MET A 824 26.42 35.20 10.21
CA MET A 824 25.05 34.66 10.23
C MET A 824 23.99 35.71 9.94
N SER A 825 24.16 36.96 10.41
CA SER A 825 23.20 38.06 10.16
C SER A 825 23.10 38.53 8.70
N ARG A 826 23.85 37.91 7.78
CA ARG A 826 23.76 38.16 6.32
C ARG A 826 22.84 37.16 5.60
N VAL A 827 22.39 36.11 6.31
CA VAL A 827 21.45 35.13 5.75
C VAL A 827 20.02 35.54 6.06
N ASN A 828 19.11 35.40 5.10
CA ASN A 828 17.67 35.53 5.30
C ASN A 828 17.02 34.16 5.07
N PHE A 829 16.46 33.57 6.13
CA PHE A 829 15.84 32.23 6.12
C PHE A 829 14.32 32.32 6.04
N PHE A 830 13.72 31.67 5.04
CA PHE A 830 12.26 31.54 4.90
C PHE A 830 11.84 30.14 4.44
N GLN A 831 10.56 29.78 4.60
CA GLN A 831 10.00 28.55 4.05
C GLN A 831 9.50 28.78 2.61
N GLY A 832 9.81 27.86 1.69
CA GLY A 832 9.41 27.97 0.29
C GLY A 832 9.60 26.68 -0.52
N ASP A 833 8.85 26.57 -1.61
CA ASP A 833 8.94 25.50 -2.60
C ASP A 833 9.90 25.91 -3.74
N ALA A 834 10.86 25.04 -4.05
CA ALA A 834 11.82 25.27 -5.12
C ALA A 834 11.22 25.13 -6.54
N SER A 835 10.09 24.44 -6.68
CA SER A 835 9.31 24.38 -7.92
C SER A 835 8.68 25.75 -8.24
N SER A 836 8.44 26.58 -7.22
CA SER A 836 7.88 27.94 -7.28
C SER A 836 8.91 29.06 -7.48
N LEU A 837 10.17 28.73 -7.79
CA LEU A 837 11.25 29.72 -8.02
C LEU A 837 10.88 30.80 -9.06
N SER A 838 10.16 30.45 -10.12
CA SER A 838 9.67 31.38 -11.15
C SER A 838 8.69 32.40 -10.56
N THR A 839 7.71 31.93 -9.78
CA THR A 839 6.77 32.76 -9.03
C THR A 839 7.51 33.70 -8.07
N TYR A 840 8.56 33.23 -7.38
CA TYR A 840 9.33 34.08 -6.46
C TYR A 840 10.10 35.19 -7.19
N ALA A 841 10.65 34.91 -8.39
CA ALA A 841 11.31 35.93 -9.21
C ALA A 841 10.37 37.07 -9.65
N GLU A 842 9.08 36.79 -9.83
CA GLU A 842 8.07 37.80 -10.19
C GLU A 842 7.45 38.52 -8.98
N THR A 843 7.14 37.76 -7.91
CA THR A 843 6.29 38.23 -6.81
C THR A 843 7.05 38.76 -5.59
N ARG A 844 8.20 38.17 -5.24
CA ARG A 844 8.94 38.49 -4.01
C ARG A 844 9.86 39.69 -4.21
N ASN A 845 9.97 40.58 -3.22
CA ASN A 845 10.90 41.71 -3.29
C ASN A 845 12.36 41.26 -3.10
N GLU A 846 12.51 40.18 -2.34
CA GLU A 846 13.74 39.53 -1.90
C GLU A 846 14.54 38.98 -3.10
N PHE A 847 13.86 38.69 -4.23
CA PHE A 847 14.46 38.19 -5.47
C PHE A 847 14.80 39.31 -6.47
N LYS A 848 14.40 40.57 -6.21
CA LYS A 848 14.63 41.69 -7.13
C LYS A 848 16.09 42.12 -7.12
N GLY A 849 16.69 42.20 -8.31
CA GLY A 849 18.11 42.47 -8.50
C GLY A 849 18.97 41.22 -8.75
N GLY A 850 18.38 40.03 -8.67
CA GLY A 850 19.04 38.76 -9.01
C GLY A 850 20.15 38.34 -8.03
N PHE A 851 20.87 37.29 -8.41
CA PHE A 851 21.89 36.63 -7.60
C PHE A 851 23.14 36.32 -8.42
N ASP A 852 24.32 36.54 -7.82
CA ASP A 852 25.62 36.31 -8.45
C ASP A 852 26.05 34.84 -8.33
N GLY A 853 25.55 34.16 -7.29
CA GLY A 853 25.68 32.72 -7.07
C GLY A 853 24.36 32.06 -6.65
N VAL A 854 24.09 30.84 -7.11
CA VAL A 854 22.93 30.03 -6.71
C VAL A 854 23.35 28.59 -6.45
N ILE A 855 22.81 27.94 -5.41
CA ILE A 855 23.02 26.52 -5.10
C ILE A 855 21.71 25.74 -5.17
N LEU A 856 21.74 24.58 -5.82
CA LEU A 856 20.77 23.49 -5.66
C LEU A 856 21.54 22.24 -5.22
N SER A 857 21.59 21.96 -3.91
CA SER A 857 22.43 20.90 -3.33
C SER A 857 21.60 19.75 -2.76
N ASN A 858 21.87 18.51 -3.17
CA ASN A 858 21.10 17.30 -2.81
C ASN A 858 19.59 17.37 -3.14
N LEU A 859 19.18 18.39 -3.89
CA LEU A 859 17.77 18.77 -4.06
C LEU A 859 17.16 18.26 -5.36
N LEU A 860 17.89 18.24 -6.48
CA LEU A 860 17.26 18.13 -7.81
C LEU A 860 16.45 16.83 -8.01
N CYS A 861 16.93 15.70 -7.50
CA CYS A 861 16.19 14.43 -7.51
C CYS A 861 15.25 14.24 -6.30
N ARG A 862 14.93 15.34 -5.60
CA ARG A 862 13.96 15.43 -4.49
C ARG A 862 12.79 16.40 -4.81
N LEU A 863 12.67 16.88 -6.05
CA LEU A 863 11.66 17.87 -6.48
C LEU A 863 10.47 17.25 -7.22
N PRO A 864 9.22 17.66 -6.92
CA PRO A 864 8.02 17.30 -7.71
C PRO A 864 8.04 17.83 -9.16
N ASP A 865 8.86 18.85 -9.43
CA ASP A 865 9.15 19.33 -10.78
C ASP A 865 10.59 19.87 -10.88
N PRO A 866 11.58 19.01 -11.24
CA PRO A 866 12.97 19.44 -11.36
C PRO A 866 13.20 20.32 -12.57
N GLU A 867 12.38 20.22 -13.64
CA GLU A 867 12.51 21.07 -14.81
C GLU A 867 12.06 22.51 -14.52
N ALA A 868 10.93 22.69 -13.82
CA ALA A 868 10.44 24.00 -13.42
C ALA A 868 11.47 24.82 -12.63
N ALA A 869 12.19 24.17 -11.69
CA ALA A 869 13.26 24.81 -10.93
C ALA A 869 14.44 25.27 -11.82
N LEU A 870 14.83 24.46 -12.82
CA LEU A 870 15.91 24.81 -13.75
C LEU A 870 15.49 25.92 -14.74
N VAL A 871 14.26 25.85 -15.26
CA VAL A 871 13.69 26.83 -16.20
C VAL A 871 13.46 28.20 -15.54
N ALA A 872 13.39 28.27 -14.20
CA ALA A 872 13.35 29.54 -13.47
C ALA A 872 14.71 30.28 -13.38
N LEU A 873 15.84 29.57 -13.48
CA LEU A 873 17.19 30.13 -13.26
C LEU A 873 17.53 31.35 -14.16
N PRO A 874 17.09 31.43 -15.45
CA PRO A 874 17.27 32.63 -16.27
C PRO A 874 16.56 33.89 -15.77
N GLY A 875 15.53 33.78 -14.94
CA GLY A 875 14.93 34.95 -14.27
C GLY A 875 15.74 35.45 -13.07
N ILE A 876 16.50 34.55 -12.45
CA ILE A 876 17.03 34.70 -11.07
C ILE A 876 18.54 35.03 -11.07
N VAL A 877 19.33 34.38 -11.92
CA VAL A 877 20.80 34.50 -11.92
C VAL A 877 21.25 35.77 -12.67
N ASN A 878 22.23 36.50 -12.14
CA ASN A 878 22.83 37.67 -12.77
C ASN A 878 23.67 37.31 -14.02
N LYS A 879 23.94 38.29 -14.90
CA LYS A 879 24.77 38.08 -16.09
C LYS A 879 26.21 37.76 -15.66
N GLY A 880 26.74 36.60 -16.08
CA GLY A 880 28.03 36.08 -15.61
C GLY A 880 27.99 35.44 -14.20
N GLY A 881 26.83 35.45 -13.53
CA GLY A 881 26.60 34.70 -12.30
C GLY A 881 26.60 33.18 -12.53
N VAL A 882 26.74 32.42 -11.45
CA VAL A 882 26.98 30.98 -11.47
C VAL A 882 25.93 30.20 -10.68
N VAL A 883 25.52 29.06 -11.20
CA VAL A 883 24.71 28.05 -10.48
C VAL A 883 25.60 26.84 -10.21
N VAL A 884 25.59 26.34 -8.98
CA VAL A 884 26.17 25.05 -8.61
C VAL A 884 25.03 24.08 -8.32
N ILE A 885 24.99 22.97 -9.07
CA ILE A 885 23.99 21.91 -8.93
C ILE A 885 24.73 20.66 -8.48
N VAL A 886 24.33 20.10 -7.32
CA VAL A 886 24.95 18.88 -6.77
C VAL A 886 23.86 17.83 -6.56
N THR A 887 23.94 16.73 -7.31
CA THR A 887 22.90 15.70 -7.33
C THR A 887 23.47 14.30 -7.58
N PRO A 888 22.97 13.26 -6.89
CA PRO A 888 23.30 11.86 -7.18
C PRO A 888 22.46 11.27 -8.33
N PHE A 889 21.48 12.00 -8.88
CA PHE A 889 20.52 11.51 -9.89
C PHE A 889 19.81 10.19 -9.51
N THR A 890 19.57 9.95 -8.22
CA THR A 890 19.00 8.70 -7.70
C THR A 890 17.59 8.40 -8.22
N TRP A 891 16.81 9.45 -8.55
CA TRP A 891 15.47 9.40 -9.15
C TRP A 891 14.52 8.36 -8.52
N LEU A 892 13.75 8.78 -7.52
CA LEU A 892 12.75 7.95 -6.84
C LEU A 892 11.34 8.56 -7.03
N GLU A 893 10.34 7.70 -7.29
CA GLU A 893 9.01 8.16 -7.77
C GLU A 893 8.17 8.89 -6.71
N GLU A 894 8.51 8.71 -5.42
CA GLU A 894 8.06 9.53 -4.28
C GLU A 894 8.27 11.03 -4.48
N PHE A 895 9.47 11.43 -4.89
CA PHE A 895 9.85 12.83 -4.98
C PHE A 895 9.55 13.41 -6.36
N THR A 896 9.80 12.62 -7.41
CA THR A 896 9.64 13.04 -8.80
C THR A 896 8.93 11.95 -9.56
N ASN A 897 7.72 12.22 -10.07
CA ASN A 897 7.03 11.29 -10.96
C ASN A 897 7.93 10.88 -12.14
N ARG A 898 7.95 9.60 -12.53
CA ARG A 898 8.84 9.07 -13.58
C ARG A 898 8.83 9.85 -14.89
N ALA A 899 7.69 10.40 -15.28
CA ALA A 899 7.54 11.20 -16.51
C ALA A 899 8.23 12.59 -16.44
N LYS A 900 8.68 13.01 -15.25
CA LYS A 900 9.45 14.23 -14.99
C LYS A 900 10.91 13.97 -14.58
N TRP A 901 11.37 12.72 -14.58
CA TRP A 901 12.78 12.44 -14.35
C TRP A 901 13.61 13.06 -15.47
N LEU A 902 14.63 13.85 -15.11
CA LEU A 902 15.59 14.34 -16.10
C LEU A 902 16.55 13.18 -16.41
N GLY A 903 16.18 12.32 -17.35
CA GLY A 903 16.91 11.08 -17.68
C GLY A 903 16.76 9.98 -16.62
N GLY A 904 17.74 9.06 -16.56
CA GLY A 904 17.67 7.88 -15.70
C GLY A 904 16.80 6.75 -16.27
N VAL A 905 16.36 6.87 -17.53
CA VAL A 905 15.42 5.96 -18.19
C VAL A 905 16.01 5.36 -19.47
N ILE A 906 15.47 4.23 -19.91
CA ILE A 906 15.74 3.68 -21.25
C ILE A 906 14.68 4.23 -22.21
N ASP A 907 15.11 4.82 -23.32
CA ASP A 907 14.20 5.30 -24.36
C ASP A 907 13.34 4.15 -24.92
N PRO A 908 12.00 4.25 -24.88
CA PRO A 908 11.13 3.11 -25.18
C PRO A 908 11.18 2.66 -26.65
N VAL A 909 11.64 3.52 -27.57
CA VAL A 909 11.62 3.29 -29.03
C VAL A 909 12.98 2.82 -29.54
N SER A 910 14.05 3.55 -29.21
CA SER A 910 15.44 3.30 -29.63
C SER A 910 16.22 2.36 -28.70
N LYS A 911 15.67 2.07 -27.51
CA LYS A 911 16.28 1.25 -26.45
C LYS A 911 17.65 1.75 -25.96
N GLN A 912 17.97 3.02 -26.20
CA GLN A 912 19.20 3.65 -25.70
C GLN A 912 18.97 4.25 -24.30
N PRO A 913 19.97 4.24 -23.40
CA PRO A 913 19.86 4.92 -22.12
C PRO A 913 19.88 6.44 -22.28
N ILE A 914 18.96 7.14 -21.61
CA ILE A 914 18.94 8.59 -21.49
C ILE A 914 19.57 8.95 -20.15
N HIS A 915 20.85 9.33 -20.13
CA HIS A 915 21.55 9.65 -18.89
C HIS A 915 21.20 11.04 -18.34
N SER A 916 21.03 11.12 -17.03
CA SER A 916 20.48 12.31 -16.35
C SER A 916 21.30 13.59 -16.56
N LYS A 917 22.63 13.47 -16.50
CA LYS A 917 23.58 14.55 -16.78
C LYS A 917 23.53 15.10 -18.22
N ASP A 918 23.06 14.29 -19.17
CA ASP A 918 22.91 14.72 -20.57
C ASP A 918 21.62 15.54 -20.77
N VAL A 919 20.54 15.16 -20.08
CA VAL A 919 19.30 15.95 -20.02
C VAL A 919 19.51 17.26 -19.26
N LEU A 920 20.12 17.21 -18.07
CA LEU A 920 20.47 18.40 -17.29
C LEU A 920 21.31 19.38 -18.11
N ARG A 921 22.35 18.89 -18.82
CA ARG A 921 23.17 19.74 -19.70
C ARG A 921 22.35 20.38 -20.82
N THR A 922 21.48 19.61 -21.46
CA THR A 922 20.65 20.12 -22.56
C THR A 922 19.76 21.26 -22.07
N ILE A 923 19.03 21.07 -20.96
CA ILE A 923 18.19 22.08 -20.33
C ILE A 923 19.02 23.33 -19.98
N MET A 924 20.13 23.18 -19.26
CA MET A 924 20.95 24.32 -18.83
C MET A 924 21.57 25.10 -20.00
N GLU A 925 21.97 24.41 -21.08
CA GLU A 925 22.49 25.08 -22.28
C GLU A 925 21.40 25.83 -23.06
N GLU A 926 20.19 25.28 -23.15
CA GLU A 926 19.01 25.94 -23.74
C GLU A 926 18.55 27.15 -22.92
N GLN A 927 18.58 27.05 -21.60
CA GLN A 927 18.36 28.17 -20.66
C GLN A 927 19.51 29.21 -20.68
N GLY A 928 20.53 29.02 -21.51
CA GLY A 928 21.57 30.02 -21.78
C GLY A 928 22.74 30.00 -20.80
N PHE A 929 22.98 28.89 -20.11
CA PHE A 929 24.19 28.67 -19.31
C PHE A 929 25.27 27.91 -20.11
N GLU A 930 26.52 27.98 -19.66
CA GLU A 930 27.63 27.10 -20.06
C GLU A 930 28.12 26.32 -18.85
N LYS A 931 28.41 25.02 -19.00
CA LYS A 931 29.10 24.27 -17.95
C LYS A 931 30.55 24.72 -17.88
N ILE A 932 30.97 25.17 -16.70
CA ILE A 932 32.34 25.62 -16.39
C ILE A 932 33.08 24.67 -15.46
N HIS A 933 32.37 23.76 -14.78
CA HIS A 933 32.95 22.81 -13.83
C HIS A 933 32.15 21.50 -13.73
N GLU A 934 32.83 20.40 -13.41
CA GLU A 934 32.25 19.09 -13.09
C GLU A 934 33.22 18.34 -12.15
N GLU A 935 32.74 17.84 -11.02
CA GLU A 935 33.48 16.97 -10.11
C GLU A 935 32.57 15.95 -9.40
N GLU A 936 33.13 14.85 -8.92
CA GLU A 936 32.44 13.97 -7.96
C GLU A 936 32.57 14.58 -6.56
N MET A 937 31.43 14.85 -5.90
CA MET A 937 31.40 15.33 -4.53
C MET A 937 30.67 14.33 -3.62
N PRO A 938 31.41 13.49 -2.87
CA PRO A 938 30.82 12.59 -1.88
C PRO A 938 30.19 13.33 -0.70
N LEU A 939 29.20 12.69 -0.06
CA LEU A 939 28.60 13.10 1.19
C LEU A 939 28.29 11.89 2.08
N VAL A 940 28.17 12.10 3.39
CA VAL A 940 27.86 11.04 4.36
C VAL A 940 26.72 11.48 5.26
N ILE A 941 25.66 10.69 5.30
CA ILE A 941 24.62 10.78 6.33
C ILE A 941 24.85 9.62 7.30
N ARG A 942 24.72 9.89 8.60
CA ARG A 942 24.94 8.91 9.67
C ARG A 942 23.61 8.58 10.31
N GLU A 943 23.25 7.31 10.32
CA GLU A 943 22.07 6.83 11.04
C GLU A 943 22.47 6.50 12.49
N HIS A 944 23.36 5.52 12.70
CA HIS A 944 23.89 5.20 14.02
C HIS A 944 25.41 4.92 13.98
N ARG A 945 26.06 4.58 15.10
CA ARG A 945 27.54 4.49 15.20
C ARG A 945 28.19 3.55 14.18
N ARG A 946 27.43 2.60 13.61
CA ARG A 946 27.91 1.60 12.64
C ARG A 946 27.18 1.60 11.29
N LYS A 947 26.17 2.45 11.08
CA LYS A 947 25.40 2.54 9.82
C LYS A 947 25.45 3.96 9.26
N TYR A 948 25.91 4.06 8.01
CA TYR A 948 26.14 5.32 7.30
C TYR A 948 25.68 5.17 5.87
N GLN A 949 24.99 6.18 5.34
CA GLN A 949 24.70 6.32 3.93
C GLN A 949 25.87 7.08 3.29
N TYR A 950 26.56 6.44 2.35
CA TYR A 950 27.65 7.04 1.59
C TYR A 950 27.17 7.26 0.15
N ILE A 951 27.05 8.52 -0.24
CA ILE A 951 26.49 8.94 -1.53
C ILE A 951 27.58 9.71 -2.29
N VAL A 952 27.72 9.47 -3.59
CA VAL A 952 28.60 10.24 -4.48
C VAL A 952 27.72 11.00 -5.46
N SER A 953 27.74 12.33 -5.37
CA SER A 953 26.95 13.21 -6.24
C SER A 953 27.80 13.81 -7.35
N GLU A 954 27.22 14.04 -8.52
CA GLU A 954 27.81 14.90 -9.55
C GLU A 954 27.61 16.36 -9.13
N ALA A 955 28.70 17.09 -8.92
CA ALA A 955 28.71 18.53 -8.65
C ALA A 955 29.09 19.28 -9.92
N SER A 956 28.16 20.07 -10.46
CA SER A 956 28.31 20.75 -11.75
C SER A 956 28.13 22.26 -11.61
N GLY A 957 29.02 23.03 -12.22
CA GLY A 957 29.04 24.50 -12.17
C GLY A 957 28.67 25.12 -13.51
N TRP A 958 27.75 26.09 -13.50
CA TRP A 958 27.09 26.62 -14.71
C TRP A 958 27.09 28.15 -14.72
N ARG A 959 27.70 28.79 -15.73
CA ARG A 959 27.77 30.26 -15.84
C ARG A 959 26.76 30.80 -16.85
N LYS A 960 26.09 31.91 -16.53
CA LYS A 960 25.08 32.52 -17.43
C LYS A 960 25.73 33.31 -18.58
N LYS A 961 25.50 32.89 -19.82
CA LYS A 961 26.13 33.45 -21.05
C LYS A 961 25.72 34.90 -21.33
N PHE A 962 26.61 35.65 -21.97
CA PHE A 962 26.29 36.95 -22.58
C PHE A 962 25.46 36.77 -23.86
N CYS A 963 24.15 36.91 -23.77
CA CYS A 963 23.26 36.74 -24.93
C CYS A 963 23.29 37.93 -25.90
N LEU A 964 24.08 37.83 -26.97
CA LEU A 964 23.95 38.68 -28.18
C LEU A 964 22.79 38.22 -29.10
N LEU A 965 22.26 37.01 -28.93
CA LEU A 965 21.30 36.36 -29.85
C LEU A 965 19.89 36.96 -29.86
N TRP A 966 19.56 37.92 -28.99
CA TRP A 966 18.27 38.61 -29.06
C TRP A 966 18.10 39.43 -30.35
N LEU A 967 19.20 39.88 -30.97
CA LEU A 967 19.16 40.55 -32.27
C LEU A 967 18.83 39.61 -33.44
N THR A 968 19.21 38.33 -33.38
CA THR A 968 19.00 37.39 -34.50
C THR A 968 17.59 36.80 -34.53
N LYS A 969 16.99 36.44 -33.38
CA LYS A 969 15.58 35.96 -33.35
C LYS A 969 14.61 37.04 -33.84
N ALA A 970 14.81 38.31 -33.45
CA ALA A 970 14.01 39.43 -33.94
C ALA A 970 14.15 39.63 -35.47
N ALA A 971 15.38 39.55 -36.00
CA ALA A 971 15.63 39.65 -37.44
C ALA A 971 14.95 38.52 -38.25
N CYS A 972 15.04 37.27 -37.79
CA CYS A 972 14.43 36.13 -38.48
C CYS A 972 12.89 36.22 -38.55
N ILE A 973 12.23 36.68 -37.49
CA ILE A 973 10.76 36.88 -37.48
C ILE A 973 10.36 37.96 -38.50
N TYR A 974 11.12 39.06 -38.59
CA TYR A 974 10.90 40.11 -39.58
C TYR A 974 11.13 39.62 -41.02
N TYR A 975 12.10 38.73 -41.24
CA TYR A 975 12.41 38.16 -42.55
C TYR A 975 11.37 37.14 -43.03
N LEU A 976 10.83 36.31 -42.12
CA LEU A 976 9.81 35.32 -42.44
C LEU A 976 8.42 35.95 -42.66
N GLY A 977 8.08 37.00 -41.91
CA GLY A 977 6.80 37.71 -42.07
C GLY A 977 6.60 38.35 -43.45
N LEU A 978 7.68 38.74 -44.13
CA LEU A 978 7.63 39.35 -45.46
C LEU A 978 7.46 38.36 -46.62
N HIS A 979 7.81 37.08 -46.44
CA HIS A 979 7.70 36.06 -47.51
C HIS A 979 6.36 35.30 -47.53
N ALA A 980 5.54 35.41 -46.46
CA ALA A 980 4.30 34.65 -46.33
C ALA A 980 3.10 35.20 -47.13
N MET A 981 3.23 36.34 -47.83
CA MET A 981 2.09 36.99 -48.52
C MET A 981 1.93 36.67 -50.01
N ASP A 982 2.91 36.03 -50.68
CA ASP A 982 2.89 35.89 -52.16
C ASP A 982 2.26 34.58 -52.70
N TYR A 983 1.93 33.59 -51.85
CA TYR A 983 1.42 32.28 -52.30
C TYR A 983 0.19 31.78 -51.52
N ALA A 984 -0.98 32.38 -51.82
CA ALA A 984 -2.29 31.89 -51.36
C ALA A 984 -3.36 31.99 -52.47
N GLY A 985 -3.21 31.18 -53.52
CA GLY A 985 -4.15 31.11 -54.64
C GLY A 985 -5.17 29.96 -54.52
N CYS A 986 -6.46 30.29 -54.69
CA CYS A 986 -7.60 29.39 -54.91
C CYS A 986 -8.10 28.48 -53.76
N THR A 987 -9.15 29.01 -53.10
CA THR A 987 -10.43 28.34 -52.78
C THR A 987 -10.55 27.21 -51.74
N ARG A 988 -11.16 27.59 -50.61
CA ARG A 988 -12.29 26.92 -49.93
C ARG A 988 -12.19 25.41 -49.62
N PHE A 989 -12.10 25.10 -48.34
CA PHE A 989 -13.32 24.92 -47.52
C PHE A 989 -13.03 25.36 -46.08
N ALA A 990 -14.06 25.62 -45.28
CA ALA A 990 -13.92 26.06 -43.89
C ALA A 990 -14.67 25.11 -42.95
N PHE A 991 -14.15 24.91 -41.74
CA PHE A 991 -14.94 24.97 -40.50
C PHE A 991 -14.04 25.26 -39.29
N HIS A 992 -14.58 25.93 -38.27
CA HIS A 992 -13.90 26.25 -37.02
C HIS A 992 -14.15 25.18 -35.94
N LEU A 993 -13.15 24.97 -35.08
CA LEU A 993 -13.25 24.69 -33.64
C LEU A 993 -11.85 25.05 -33.05
N SER A 994 -11.57 26.32 -32.75
CA SER A 994 -11.92 27.05 -31.51
C SER A 994 -11.07 26.63 -30.30
N ALA A 995 -9.89 27.24 -30.17
CA ALA A 995 -9.14 27.23 -28.91
C ALA A 995 -9.64 28.36 -28.00
N SER A 996 -9.93 28.03 -26.74
CA SER A 996 -10.30 28.97 -25.68
C SER A 996 -10.08 28.33 -24.31
N ALA A 997 -9.47 28.99 -23.32
CA ALA A 997 -8.72 30.24 -23.35
C ALA A 997 -7.84 30.35 -22.10
N LEU A 998 -6.78 31.16 -22.15
CA LEU A 998 -6.14 31.72 -20.95
C LEU A 998 -5.72 33.17 -21.23
N CYS A 999 -6.39 34.12 -20.58
CA CYS A 999 -5.97 35.52 -20.47
C CYS A 999 -6.74 36.23 -19.34
N PRO A 1000 -6.11 36.48 -18.18
CA PRO A 1000 -6.48 37.56 -17.26
C PRO A 1000 -5.74 38.87 -17.68
N PRO A 1001 -5.93 40.05 -17.02
CA PRO A 1001 -6.56 40.28 -15.72
C PRO A 1001 -7.52 41.50 -15.65
N LEU A 1002 -7.83 41.88 -14.40
CA LEU A 1002 -8.43 43.14 -13.90
C LEU A 1002 -9.96 43.27 -13.94
N ALA A 1003 -10.45 44.00 -12.93
CA ALA A 1003 -11.86 44.13 -12.57
C ALA A 1003 -12.18 45.55 -12.09
N VAL A 1004 -13.47 45.79 -11.81
CA VAL A 1004 -14.03 46.97 -11.14
C VAL A 1004 -14.00 48.28 -11.97
N MET A 1005 -15.08 48.57 -12.70
CA MET A 1005 -16.06 49.60 -12.26
C MET A 1005 -17.35 49.63 -13.10
N SER A 1006 -18.39 50.11 -12.43
CA SER A 1006 -19.81 50.28 -12.79
C SER A 1006 -20.24 50.79 -14.18
N SER A 1007 -21.46 50.37 -14.54
CA SER A 1007 -22.56 51.14 -15.18
C SER A 1007 -22.89 50.96 -16.69
N CYS A 1008 -24.13 50.47 -16.90
CA CYS A 1008 -25.15 50.87 -17.89
C CYS A 1008 -24.75 51.34 -19.31
N GLY A 1009 -25.22 50.64 -20.37
CA GLY A 1009 -25.14 51.16 -21.74
C GLY A 1009 -25.68 50.23 -22.83
N SER A 1010 -26.89 50.51 -23.30
CA SER A 1010 -27.64 49.85 -24.39
C SER A 1010 -26.93 49.70 -25.76
N LEU A 1011 -27.04 48.49 -26.35
CA LEU A 1011 -27.62 48.16 -27.68
C LEU A 1011 -27.36 49.03 -28.95
N GLN A 1012 -27.33 48.35 -30.11
CA GLN A 1012 -27.43 48.85 -31.51
C GLN A 1012 -26.16 49.52 -32.10
N ARG A 1013 -25.98 49.62 -33.43
CA ARG A 1013 -26.22 48.71 -34.61
C ARG A 1013 -25.70 49.45 -35.87
N LEU A 1014 -25.25 48.72 -36.90
CA LEU A 1014 -25.00 49.21 -38.29
C LEU A 1014 -23.87 50.28 -38.41
N SER A 1015 -23.23 50.56 -39.56
CA SER A 1015 -22.64 49.82 -40.69
C SER A 1015 -22.41 50.82 -41.85
N GLU A 1016 -21.55 50.48 -42.81
CA GLU A 1016 -21.39 51.09 -44.15
C GLU A 1016 -20.51 52.36 -44.38
N THR A 1017 -19.34 52.11 -45.00
CA THR A 1017 -18.68 52.96 -46.03
C THR A 1017 -18.04 54.31 -45.61
N ARG A 1018 -17.08 54.90 -46.36
CA ARG A 1018 -16.50 54.59 -47.70
C ARG A 1018 -15.00 54.95 -47.76
N ALA A 1019 -14.30 54.48 -48.79
CA ALA A 1019 -12.84 54.56 -48.91
C ALA A 1019 -12.31 55.80 -49.67
N LEU A 1020 -11.00 56.07 -49.54
CA LEU A 1020 -10.16 56.77 -50.54
C LEU A 1020 -8.68 56.34 -50.39
N LEU A 1021 -7.91 56.42 -51.48
CA LEU A 1021 -6.49 56.00 -51.55
C LEU A 1021 -5.54 57.21 -51.41
N TYR A 1022 -4.27 56.96 -51.04
CA TYR A 1022 -3.12 57.15 -51.95
C TYR A 1022 -1.82 56.53 -51.39
N ILE A 1023 -0.84 56.27 -52.26
CA ILE A 1023 0.54 55.86 -51.92
C ILE A 1023 1.51 56.81 -52.65
N SER A 1024 2.62 57.17 -52.01
CA SER A 1024 3.79 57.74 -52.70
C SER A 1024 5.09 57.25 -52.05
N SER A 1025 6.15 57.14 -52.85
CA SER A 1025 7.41 56.46 -52.51
C SER A 1025 8.59 57.44 -52.44
N ASP A 1026 9.62 57.10 -51.67
CA ASP A 1026 10.98 57.64 -51.86
C ASP A 1026 12.05 56.59 -51.52
N HIS A 1027 13.26 56.76 -52.06
CA HIS A 1027 13.97 55.66 -52.71
C HIS A 1027 15.36 55.31 -52.12
N HIS A 1028 15.70 55.84 -50.93
CA HIS A 1028 17.07 55.78 -50.40
C HIS A 1028 17.52 54.42 -49.82
N MET A 1029 16.61 53.57 -49.34
CA MET A 1029 16.97 52.28 -48.71
C MET A 1029 17.57 51.24 -49.67
N TYR A 1030 17.35 51.42 -50.99
CA TYR A 1030 17.61 50.39 -52.00
C TYR A 1030 19.08 50.10 -52.32
N ARG A 1031 20.02 50.99 -51.94
CA ARG A 1031 21.46 50.79 -52.21
C ARG A 1031 22.19 50.00 -51.13
N LEU A 1032 21.82 50.16 -49.86
CA LEU A 1032 22.52 49.49 -48.75
C LEU A 1032 22.23 47.98 -48.70
N ILE A 1033 20.98 47.59 -48.97
CA ILE A 1033 20.52 46.20 -48.91
C ILE A 1033 21.21 45.35 -50.00
N ARG A 1034 21.29 45.86 -51.23
CA ARG A 1034 21.86 45.14 -52.39
C ARG A 1034 23.27 44.63 -52.12
N ASP A 1035 24.10 45.47 -51.51
CA ASP A 1035 25.53 45.19 -51.32
C ASP A 1035 25.76 44.23 -50.13
N TYR A 1036 24.83 44.17 -49.17
CA TYR A 1036 24.83 43.18 -48.09
C TYR A 1036 24.34 41.79 -48.55
N CYS A 1037 23.29 41.74 -49.38
CA CYS A 1037 22.71 40.48 -49.87
C CYS A 1037 23.70 39.66 -50.72
N LEU A 1038 24.59 40.32 -51.46
CA LEU A 1038 25.61 39.65 -52.28
C LEU A 1038 26.67 38.90 -51.44
N LEU A 1039 26.92 39.32 -50.20
CA LEU A 1039 27.86 38.64 -49.30
C LEU A 1039 27.22 37.42 -48.60
N ALA A 1040 25.91 37.47 -48.33
CA ALA A 1040 25.19 36.34 -47.75
C ALA A 1040 25.00 35.18 -48.73
N PHE A 1041 24.77 35.49 -50.02
CA PHE A 1041 24.46 34.49 -51.06
C PHE A 1041 25.65 33.60 -51.45
N SER A 1042 26.89 34.03 -51.16
CA SER A 1042 28.10 33.26 -51.46
C SER A 1042 28.45 32.22 -50.39
N ILE A 1043 27.92 32.32 -49.18
CA ILE A 1043 28.19 31.39 -48.07
C ILE A 1043 27.18 30.22 -48.08
N SER A 1044 25.90 30.51 -48.33
CA SER A 1044 24.82 29.51 -48.25
C SER A 1044 24.88 28.41 -49.31
N MET A 1045 25.47 28.67 -50.49
CA MET A 1045 25.58 27.66 -51.55
C MET A 1045 26.62 26.55 -51.29
N TRP A 1046 27.52 26.69 -50.31
CA TRP A 1046 28.56 25.68 -50.06
C TRP A 1046 28.12 24.50 -49.18
N GLN A 1047 27.18 24.69 -48.24
CA GLN A 1047 26.75 23.62 -47.33
C GLN A 1047 25.64 22.73 -47.90
N VAL A 1048 24.78 23.24 -48.80
CA VAL A 1048 23.70 22.45 -49.42
C VAL A 1048 24.24 21.36 -50.37
N GLY A 1049 25.45 21.54 -50.92
CA GLY A 1049 26.06 20.60 -51.85
C GLY A 1049 26.52 19.27 -51.24
N LEU A 1050 26.86 19.23 -49.94
CA LEU A 1050 27.47 18.03 -49.34
C LEU A 1050 26.44 16.99 -48.89
N CYS A 1051 25.29 17.43 -48.38
CA CYS A 1051 24.24 16.55 -47.85
C CYS A 1051 23.49 15.71 -48.91
N VAL A 1052 23.74 15.95 -50.21
CA VAL A 1052 23.07 15.25 -51.32
C VAL A 1052 23.88 14.07 -51.87
N TRP A 1053 25.19 13.98 -51.58
CA TRP A 1053 26.07 12.97 -52.20
C TRP A 1053 26.25 11.68 -51.39
N LEU A 1054 26.20 11.74 -50.06
CA LEU A 1054 26.47 10.58 -49.19
C LEU A 1054 25.26 9.66 -48.92
N ASN A 1055 24.07 9.97 -49.44
CA ASN A 1055 22.84 9.22 -49.18
C ASN A 1055 22.27 8.54 -50.45
N LYS A 1056 23.14 8.12 -51.38
CA LYS A 1056 22.70 7.48 -52.64
C LYS A 1056 23.70 6.54 -53.33
N ALA A 1057 24.37 5.68 -52.54
CA ALA A 1057 25.34 4.71 -53.06
C ALA A 1057 25.18 3.29 -52.48
N MET A 1058 24.17 2.55 -52.99
CA MET A 1058 24.07 1.06 -53.03
C MET A 1058 24.04 0.31 -51.67
N ASP A 1059 23.19 -0.69 -51.42
CA ASP A 1059 22.31 -1.54 -52.25
C ASP A 1059 23.04 -2.34 -53.34
N GLY A 1060 23.70 -3.43 -52.92
CA GLY A 1060 24.39 -4.39 -53.80
C GLY A 1060 24.99 -5.57 -53.02
N ARG A 1061 24.68 -6.81 -53.42
CA ARG A 1061 25.12 -8.03 -52.71
C ARG A 1061 26.39 -8.64 -53.29
N THR A 1062 27.26 -9.11 -52.40
CA THR A 1062 28.14 -10.30 -52.49
C THR A 1062 28.68 -10.75 -53.86
N LEU A 1063 30.02 -10.68 -54.04
CA LEU A 1063 30.80 -11.79 -54.63
C LEU A 1063 32.30 -11.73 -54.20
N TRP A 1064 33.05 -12.80 -54.46
CA TRP A 1064 34.47 -13.00 -54.13
C TRP A 1064 35.31 -13.28 -55.40
N VAL A 1065 36.63 -13.45 -55.22
CA VAL A 1065 37.62 -14.18 -56.06
C VAL A 1065 38.61 -13.36 -56.93
N HIS A 1066 39.91 -13.47 -56.56
CA HIS A 1066 41.20 -13.55 -57.30
C HIS A 1066 41.38 -13.06 -58.77
N CYS A 1067 42.60 -12.79 -59.28
CA CYS A 1067 43.97 -12.46 -58.77
C CYS A 1067 44.97 -12.44 -59.96
N HIS A 1068 46.01 -11.58 -59.98
CA HIS A 1068 47.37 -11.81 -60.57
C HIS A 1068 48.23 -10.52 -60.44
N THR A 1069 49.39 -10.53 -59.75
CA THR A 1069 50.81 -10.53 -60.24
C THR A 1069 51.23 -9.33 -61.11
N GLU A 1070 52.44 -8.78 -61.05
CA GLU A 1070 53.75 -9.10 -60.41
C GLU A 1070 54.36 -7.78 -59.86
N ASP A 1071 55.41 -7.69 -59.03
CA ASP A 1071 56.38 -8.63 -58.40
C ASP A 1071 56.86 -7.92 -57.08
N THR A 1072 57.69 -8.38 -56.13
CA THR A 1072 58.61 -9.50 -55.83
C THR A 1072 58.60 -9.66 -54.28
N THR A 1073 59.15 -10.65 -53.55
CA THR A 1073 59.53 -12.09 -53.65
C THR A 1073 59.91 -12.47 -52.20
N ASP A 1074 59.72 -13.67 -51.64
CA ASP A 1074 58.97 -14.89 -51.98
C ASP A 1074 58.94 -15.77 -50.68
N ILE A 1075 58.46 -17.01 -50.78
CA ILE A 1075 58.65 -18.17 -49.88
C ILE A 1075 57.59 -18.38 -48.77
N ALA A 1076 56.72 -19.35 -49.09
CA ALA A 1076 55.96 -20.29 -48.25
C ALA A 1076 54.85 -19.76 -47.29
N ALA A 1077 53.58 -20.19 -47.31
CA ALA A 1077 52.89 -21.50 -47.57
C ALA A 1077 52.67 -22.38 -46.30
N ARG A 1078 51.52 -23.06 -46.09
CA ARG A 1078 50.24 -23.16 -46.85
C ARG A 1078 49.12 -23.87 -46.04
N ARG A 1079 47.86 -23.44 -46.22
CA ARG A 1079 46.59 -24.22 -46.34
C ARG A 1079 46.06 -25.08 -45.16
N ALA A 1080 44.78 -25.54 -45.16
CA ALA A 1080 43.47 -25.00 -45.62
C ALA A 1080 42.35 -26.07 -45.53
N GLY A 1081 41.09 -25.63 -45.41
CA GLY A 1081 39.86 -26.43 -45.61
C GLY A 1081 39.47 -27.28 -44.40
N GLY A 1082 38.19 -27.65 -44.20
CA GLY A 1082 36.93 -27.40 -44.91
C GLY A 1082 35.81 -28.12 -44.11
N MET A 1083 34.54 -27.74 -44.15
CA MET A 1083 33.73 -27.32 -45.31
C MET A 1083 32.63 -26.35 -44.88
#